data_AF-A0A8S3SYL5-F1
#
_entry.id   AF-A0A8S3SYL5-F1
#
_cell.length_a   1.000
_cell.length_b   1.000
_cell.length_c   1.000
_cell.angle_alpha   90.00
_cell.angle_beta   90.00
_cell.angle_gamma   90.00
#
_symmetry.space_group_name_H-M   'P 1'
#
loop_
_entity.id
_entity.type
_entity.pdbx_description
1 polymer ?
#
loop_
_entity_poly.entity_id
_entity_poly.type
_entity_poly.pdbx_seq_one_letter_code
_entity_poly.pdbx_strand_id
1 'polypeptide(L)'
;MYETHCDLWSWDAGIGFDNGLLKYIIRNFHLYIFHRCGAVVIIHHVEVIFLPVVFGGKCSGETGPDGIIDCFYSSTYGYQWGTCTLHEYIRTMTMGRFVCSDKSLNYCYRSCMNEGYSIWVSPVYEDCSCSSSNYTEQALAANCYIPSGTDCSWYKECLQRKFSCNGTSMNNALTFARTLCNLYSEKIGNNGKQWINEVRKCLQFSILPTLRPWWSLSCTEVENALIDSYSLCYIQPHKTLLDVSICQLVASDFFQVFWTIRSTLDKSYNSTNIFIDTMFNTLKNCRESFYQNVTFGEDLRKFDLTISYTKAALDRRRRSVLDDETTISLEIVENLATKLKWQEKGVLWFSQLNFNSINITQSVDLDAVVDELRNSVQQDSLHGKTDDISFKVVSVKGCLDSKCETLSFKIIASQTESSEFCLTNVDRFNTKWDQTKVGTVIEMACTGNYTGTVSRLCGTGGQWKEPDNSQCTSVAIQNLQKQASMLQNSDNTASIVNDILNELNNLTSESYDLRSGDMATSTAILKDISEHVAKNTAAVSDNQLEIFGSLCNSLLDDKNSNNWNELKLKGPSSITGLVKSVTLYTKSYTNVIEQEYNVVENKNIVIEVGKFQAEDLTVPVKSKISESWIADSQTEITLDKKKL
;
A
#
# COMPACT_ATOMS: atom_id res chain seq x y z
N MET A 1 -1.13 -54.69 -3.16
CA MET A 1 -1.41 -55.11 -1.78
C MET A 1 -0.13 -55.71 -1.22
N TYR A 2 0.27 -55.24 -0.03
CA TYR A 2 1.50 -55.48 0.74
C TYR A 2 2.66 -54.50 0.52
N GLU A 3 2.61 -53.48 1.38
CA GLU A 3 3.71 -52.70 1.94
C GLU A 3 4.69 -53.57 2.75
N THR A 4 5.92 -53.09 2.92
CA THR A 4 6.77 -53.21 4.12
C THR A 4 7.98 -52.27 3.92
N HIS A 5 7.91 -51.03 4.42
CA HIS A 5 8.56 -50.53 5.65
C HIS A 5 10.06 -50.81 5.77
N CYS A 6 10.88 -49.76 5.62
CA CYS A 6 12.22 -49.68 6.18
C CYS A 6 12.27 -48.47 7.12
N ASP A 7 12.33 -48.75 8.42
CA ASP A 7 12.58 -47.77 9.47
C ASP A 7 14.04 -47.29 9.40
N LEU A 8 14.24 -45.97 9.41
CA LEU A 8 15.51 -45.34 9.73
C LEU A 8 15.51 -45.02 11.22
N TRP A 9 16.35 -45.71 11.98
CA TRP A 9 16.63 -45.37 13.38
C TRP A 9 17.66 -44.25 13.43
N SER A 10 17.27 -43.12 14.01
CA SER A 10 18.19 -42.08 14.49
C SER A 10 18.52 -42.35 15.95
N TRP A 11 19.79 -42.46 16.31
CA TRP A 11 20.24 -42.40 17.70
C TRP A 11 20.76 -40.99 17.98
N ASP A 12 20.11 -40.27 18.89
CA ASP A 12 20.66 -39.08 19.53
C ASP A 12 21.64 -39.51 20.63
N ALA A 13 22.92 -39.19 20.45
CA ALA A 13 23.91 -39.26 21.52
C ALA A 13 24.23 -37.83 21.97
N GLY A 14 23.69 -37.43 23.12
CA GLY A 14 24.09 -36.22 23.83
C GLY A 14 25.53 -36.34 24.35
N ILE A 15 26.28 -35.25 24.28
CA ILE A 15 27.61 -35.15 24.91
C ILE A 15 27.65 -33.88 25.75
N GLY A 16 27.90 -34.08 27.05
CA GLY A 16 28.13 -33.04 28.04
C GLY A 16 29.53 -32.44 27.95
N PHE A 17 29.65 -31.22 28.46
CA PHE A 17 30.90 -30.48 28.55
C PHE A 17 31.75 -30.98 29.70
N ASP A 18 33.00 -31.36 29.41
CA ASP A 18 34.05 -31.31 30.41
C ASP A 18 35.42 -31.02 29.77
N ASN A 19 36.28 -30.45 30.61
CA ASN A 19 37.44 -29.62 30.29
C ASN A 19 38.52 -30.25 29.37
N GLY A 20 38.91 -29.46 28.36
CA GLY A 20 40.28 -29.38 27.82
C GLY A 20 40.95 -30.66 27.29
N LEU A 21 40.82 -30.93 25.99
CA LEU A 21 41.88 -31.44 25.10
C LEU A 21 41.34 -31.61 23.65
N LEU A 22 42.16 -31.22 22.67
CA LEU A 22 41.89 -31.24 21.22
C LEU A 22 41.24 -32.56 20.73
N LYS A 23 40.17 -32.46 19.95
CA LYS A 23 39.68 -33.55 19.07
C LYS A 23 39.45 -33.03 17.65
N TYR A 24 40.08 -33.70 16.69
CA TYR A 24 39.88 -33.51 15.25
C TYR A 24 38.43 -33.83 14.86
N ILE A 25 37.81 -32.99 14.03
CA ILE A 25 36.48 -33.22 13.46
C ILE A 25 36.66 -33.65 12.00
N ILE A 26 36.37 -34.91 11.69
CA ILE A 26 36.13 -35.39 10.32
C ILE A 26 34.62 -35.26 10.09
N ARG A 27 34.18 -34.46 9.11
CA ARG A 27 32.78 -34.42 8.67
C ARG A 27 32.69 -34.75 7.18
N ASN A 28 31.70 -35.59 6.87
CA ASN A 28 31.17 -36.02 5.56
C ASN A 28 31.81 -37.27 4.95
N PHE A 29 31.17 -38.41 5.24
CA PHE A 29 31.25 -39.63 4.45
C PHE A 29 30.07 -39.63 3.45
N HIS A 30 30.36 -39.73 2.15
CA HIS A 30 29.37 -40.13 1.15
C HIS A 30 29.78 -41.49 0.57
N LEU A 31 29.00 -42.51 0.90
CA LEU A 31 29.15 -43.87 0.37
C LEU A 31 28.25 -44.00 -0.86
N TYR A 32 28.84 -44.12 -2.04
CA TYR A 32 28.11 -44.50 -3.25
C TYR A 32 28.46 -45.95 -3.62
N ILE A 33 27.50 -46.85 -3.44
CA ILE A 33 27.62 -48.25 -3.86
C ILE A 33 27.01 -48.36 -5.26
N PHE A 34 27.83 -48.55 -6.27
CA PHE A 34 27.39 -49.03 -7.58
C PHE A 34 27.89 -50.45 -7.83
N HIS A 35 26.95 -51.31 -8.18
CA HIS A 35 27.16 -52.72 -8.42
C HIS A 35 27.52 -52.93 -9.90
N ARG A 36 28.77 -53.30 -10.20
CA ARG A 36 29.16 -54.34 -11.19
C ARG A 36 30.68 -54.36 -11.40
N CYS A 37 31.26 -55.53 -11.15
CA CYS A 37 32.49 -56.08 -11.72
C CYS A 37 33.80 -55.25 -11.68
N GLY A 38 34.68 -55.61 -10.73
CA GLY A 38 36.11 -55.80 -10.99
C GLY A 38 37.04 -54.60 -10.80
N ALA A 39 37.98 -54.75 -9.85
CA ALA A 39 39.15 -53.90 -9.55
C ALA A 39 38.87 -52.56 -8.82
N VAL A 40 39.24 -52.53 -7.53
CA VAL A 40 39.32 -51.31 -6.72
C VAL A 40 40.73 -50.71 -6.89
N VAL A 41 40.81 -49.54 -7.51
CA VAL A 41 41.98 -48.67 -7.44
C VAL A 41 41.64 -47.55 -6.44
N ILE A 42 42.29 -47.56 -5.28
CA ILE A 42 42.16 -46.48 -4.29
C ILE A 42 43.14 -45.38 -4.70
N ILE A 43 42.63 -44.29 -5.27
CA ILE A 43 43.40 -43.04 -5.43
C ILE A 43 43.02 -42.15 -4.25
N HIS A 44 43.95 -41.96 -3.31
CA HIS A 44 43.79 -40.98 -2.24
C HIS A 44 44.04 -39.58 -2.80
N HIS A 45 42.97 -38.82 -3.03
CA HIS A 45 43.08 -37.36 -3.04
C HIS A 45 42.98 -36.88 -1.59
N VAL A 46 44.14 -36.58 -1.00
CA VAL A 46 44.21 -35.86 0.27
C VAL A 46 44.27 -34.38 -0.07
N GLU A 47 43.13 -33.69 0.00
CA GLU A 47 43.13 -32.23 0.12
C GLU A 47 43.41 -31.88 1.58
N VAL A 48 44.65 -31.47 1.85
CA VAL A 48 45.00 -30.81 3.10
C VAL A 48 44.55 -29.36 2.98
N ILE A 49 43.38 -29.04 3.51
CA ILE A 49 42.95 -27.65 3.68
C ILE A 49 43.67 -27.10 4.91
N PHE A 50 44.68 -26.26 4.67
CA PHE A 50 45.25 -25.41 5.71
C PHE A 50 44.23 -24.34 6.08
N LEU A 51 43.56 -24.49 7.23
CA LEU A 51 42.89 -23.36 7.85
C LEU A 51 43.96 -22.55 8.60
N PRO A 52 44.27 -21.30 8.22
CA PRO A 52 45.15 -20.48 9.01
C PRO A 52 44.48 -20.23 10.37
N VAL A 53 45.06 -20.79 11.42
CA VAL A 53 44.84 -20.33 12.78
C VAL A 53 45.54 -18.97 12.87
N VAL A 54 44.77 -17.88 12.88
CA VAL A 54 45.30 -16.51 12.99
C VAL A 54 45.86 -16.33 14.40
N PHE A 55 47.17 -16.52 14.55
CA PHE A 55 47.91 -15.90 15.64
C PHE A 55 48.12 -14.42 15.26
N GLY A 56 47.74 -13.49 16.14
CA GLY A 56 47.73 -12.06 15.88
C GLY A 56 49.05 -11.53 15.32
N GLY A 57 49.05 -11.19 14.03
CA GLY A 57 50.16 -10.55 13.32
C GLY A 57 49.81 -9.09 12.99
N LYS A 58 50.82 -8.23 12.92
CA LYS A 58 50.65 -6.83 12.46
C LYS A 58 50.12 -6.79 11.03
N CYS A 59 49.41 -5.72 10.67
CA CYS A 59 48.87 -5.54 9.32
C CYS A 59 49.99 -5.45 8.28
N SER A 60 50.15 -6.50 7.48
CA SER A 60 51.01 -6.48 6.29
C SER A 60 50.19 -5.99 5.10
N GLY A 61 50.79 -5.10 4.30
CA GLY A 61 50.12 -4.55 3.12
C GLY A 61 49.84 -5.57 2.02
N GLU A 62 50.50 -6.73 2.03
CA GLU A 62 50.31 -7.80 1.04
C GLU A 62 49.37 -8.90 1.52
N THR A 63 49.48 -9.30 2.79
CA THR A 63 48.88 -10.54 3.30
C THR A 63 47.79 -10.33 4.36
N GLY A 64 47.54 -9.08 4.79
CA GLY A 64 46.67 -8.83 5.94
C GLY A 64 47.23 -9.44 7.23
N PRO A 65 46.42 -9.56 8.29
CA PRO A 65 45.07 -10.15 8.20
C PRO A 65 43.91 -9.15 8.43
N ASP A 66 42.75 -9.48 7.85
CA ASP A 66 41.51 -8.73 8.02
C ASP A 66 41.01 -8.74 9.49
N GLY A 67 40.70 -7.56 10.01
CA GLY A 67 39.88 -7.35 11.21
C GLY A 67 40.69 -7.25 12.49
N ILE A 68 42.03 -7.36 12.40
CA ILE A 68 42.92 -7.10 13.52
C ILE A 68 42.95 -5.60 13.82
N ILE A 69 42.79 -5.29 15.10
CA ILE A 69 42.93 -3.95 15.65
C ILE A 69 44.33 -3.85 16.26
N ASP A 70 45.06 -2.80 15.88
CA ASP A 70 46.39 -2.55 16.42
C ASP A 70 46.66 -1.04 16.52
N CYS A 71 47.63 -0.70 17.35
CA CYS A 71 48.18 0.64 17.42
C CYS A 71 49.24 0.80 16.32
N PHE A 72 48.99 1.67 15.35
CA PHE A 72 49.91 1.90 14.24
C PHE A 72 50.36 3.36 14.18
N TYR A 73 51.56 3.56 13.64
CA TYR A 73 52.08 4.89 13.40
C TYR A 73 51.66 5.37 12.01
N SER A 74 50.98 6.51 11.94
CA SER A 74 50.72 7.22 10.69
C SER A 74 51.58 8.47 10.64
N SER A 75 52.30 8.69 9.53
CA SER A 75 53.10 9.91 9.33
C SER A 75 52.28 11.20 9.42
N THR A 76 50.98 11.12 9.14
CA THR A 76 50.06 12.27 9.12
C THR A 76 49.59 12.68 10.52
N TYR A 77 49.55 11.75 11.48
CA TYR A 77 48.90 12.00 12.79
C TYR A 77 49.73 11.57 14.01
N GLY A 78 50.67 10.62 13.86
CA GLY A 78 51.31 9.92 14.97
C GLY A 78 50.68 8.54 15.23
N TYR A 79 50.89 8.02 16.45
CA TYR A 79 50.33 6.73 16.86
C TYR A 79 48.83 6.84 17.09
N GLN A 80 48.07 5.95 16.45
CA GLN A 80 46.63 5.86 16.62
C GLN A 80 46.12 4.44 16.41
N TRP A 81 44.93 4.15 16.93
CA TRP A 81 44.27 2.89 16.68
C TRP A 81 43.85 2.76 15.21
N GLY A 82 43.95 1.54 14.68
CA GLY A 82 43.47 1.21 13.34
C GLY A 82 43.04 -0.24 13.23
N THR A 83 42.12 -0.50 12.29
CA THR A 83 41.71 -1.86 11.91
C THR A 83 42.36 -2.23 10.58
N CYS A 84 43.11 -3.33 10.54
CA CYS A 84 43.67 -3.86 9.31
C CYS A 84 42.57 -4.41 8.41
N THR A 85 42.51 -3.97 7.16
CA THR A 85 41.53 -4.49 6.20
C THR A 85 41.98 -4.27 4.76
N LEU A 86 41.33 -4.97 3.83
CA LEU A 86 41.52 -4.80 2.39
C LEU A 86 41.32 -3.35 1.92
N HIS A 87 42.18 -2.89 1.03
CA HIS A 87 42.05 -1.64 0.30
C HIS A 87 40.67 -1.51 -0.35
N GLU A 88 40.23 -2.57 -1.02
CA GLU A 88 38.93 -2.58 -1.69
C GLU A 88 37.76 -2.50 -0.70
N TYR A 89 37.93 -3.08 0.49
CA TYR A 89 36.94 -2.97 1.55
C TYR A 89 36.84 -1.53 2.06
N ILE A 90 37.97 -0.86 2.34
CA ILE A 90 37.97 0.57 2.74
C ILE A 90 37.36 1.42 1.63
N ARG A 91 37.74 1.18 0.37
CA ARG A 91 37.21 1.90 -0.78
C ARG A 91 35.70 1.70 -0.91
N THR A 92 35.20 0.49 -0.76
CA THR A 92 33.76 0.18 -0.84
C THR A 92 33.01 0.82 0.34
N MET A 93 33.45 0.56 1.56
CA MET A 93 32.83 1.04 2.80
C MET A 93 32.78 2.56 2.92
N THR A 94 33.84 3.21 2.47
CA THR A 94 33.95 4.66 2.54
C THR A 94 33.54 5.34 1.24
N MET A 95 33.10 4.54 0.26
CA MET A 95 32.60 5.00 -1.02
C MET A 95 33.66 5.82 -1.77
N GLY A 96 34.90 5.35 -1.69
CA GLY A 96 36.10 5.97 -2.27
C GLY A 96 36.65 7.15 -1.50
N ARG A 97 35.97 7.61 -0.42
CA ARG A 97 36.44 8.75 0.38
C ARG A 97 37.76 8.47 1.06
N PHE A 98 37.98 7.22 1.47
CA PHE A 98 39.24 6.76 2.04
C PHE A 98 39.78 5.61 1.20
N VAL A 99 41.09 5.62 1.01
CA VAL A 99 41.87 4.56 0.35
C VAL A 99 43.15 4.38 1.14
N CYS A 100 43.85 3.26 0.94
CA CYS A 100 45.20 3.13 1.48
C CYS A 100 46.09 4.25 0.92
N SER A 101 46.92 4.85 1.80
CA SER A 101 47.84 5.92 1.40
C SER A 101 48.78 5.48 0.28
N ASP A 102 49.18 4.21 0.29
CA ASP A 102 49.82 3.54 -0.83
C ASP A 102 48.80 2.68 -1.58
N LYS A 103 48.57 3.02 -2.85
CA LYS A 103 47.61 2.34 -3.73
C LYS A 103 48.12 0.99 -4.23
N SER A 104 49.40 0.67 -4.04
CA SER A 104 49.98 -0.62 -4.40
C SER A 104 49.73 -1.70 -3.36
N LEU A 105 49.32 -1.33 -2.14
CA LEU A 105 49.03 -2.26 -1.06
C LEU A 105 47.60 -2.80 -1.15
N ASN A 106 47.46 -4.11 -0.97
CA ASN A 106 46.17 -4.79 -0.90
C ASN A 106 45.49 -4.59 0.46
N TYR A 107 46.26 -4.32 1.52
CA TYR A 107 45.81 -4.15 2.89
C TYR A 107 46.38 -2.87 3.51
N CYS A 108 45.60 -2.23 4.39
CA CYS A 108 46.12 -1.16 5.24
C CYS A 108 45.25 -0.95 6.48
N TYR A 109 45.73 -0.12 7.41
CA TYR A 109 44.95 0.29 8.56
C TYR A 109 43.91 1.34 8.18
N ARG A 110 42.64 1.03 8.44
CA ARG A 110 41.58 2.04 8.56
C ARG A 110 41.71 2.71 9.92
N SER A 111 42.07 3.99 9.92
CA SER A 111 42.43 4.72 11.14
C SER A 111 41.21 5.19 11.93
N CYS A 112 41.36 5.28 13.26
CA CYS A 112 40.33 5.79 14.17
C CYS A 112 39.88 7.22 13.80
N MET A 113 40.83 8.11 13.49
CA MET A 113 40.53 9.49 13.11
C MET A 113 39.68 9.58 11.84
N ASN A 114 39.93 8.69 10.88
CA ASN A 114 39.15 8.63 9.63
C ASN A 114 37.75 8.06 9.88
N GLU A 115 37.65 7.02 10.69
CA GLU A 115 36.38 6.33 10.97
C GLU A 115 35.45 7.13 11.88
N GLY A 116 35.95 7.69 12.98
CA GLY A 116 35.13 8.39 13.98
C GLY A 116 34.87 9.86 13.65
N TYR A 117 35.85 10.54 13.05
CA TYR A 117 35.81 12.01 12.91
C TYR A 117 35.80 12.50 11.46
N SER A 118 36.12 11.64 10.48
CA SER A 118 36.26 12.04 9.07
C SER A 118 37.29 13.17 8.82
N ILE A 119 38.33 13.30 9.67
CA ILE A 119 39.32 14.38 9.62
C ILE A 119 40.67 13.90 9.06
N TRP A 120 41.22 14.65 8.09
CA TRP A 120 42.48 14.33 7.41
C TRP A 120 43.74 14.98 7.98
N VAL A 121 43.60 16.08 8.73
CA VAL A 121 44.73 16.89 9.22
C VAL A 121 44.35 17.53 10.57
N SER A 122 44.71 16.88 11.67
CA SER A 122 44.54 17.39 13.04
C SER A 122 45.36 16.52 14.02
N PRO A 123 45.74 16.98 15.22
CA PRO A 123 46.27 16.08 16.26
C PRO A 123 45.32 14.90 16.50
N VAL A 124 45.89 13.72 16.80
CA VAL A 124 45.08 12.54 17.18
C VAL A 124 44.29 12.88 18.43
N TYR A 125 42.97 12.67 18.37
CA TYR A 125 42.11 12.86 19.53
C TYR A 125 42.42 11.82 20.60
N GLU A 126 42.20 12.18 21.85
CA GLU A 126 42.63 11.38 23.01
C GLU A 126 42.12 9.93 22.94
N ASP A 127 40.88 9.73 22.50
CA ASP A 127 40.23 8.43 22.32
C ASP A 127 40.82 7.61 21.16
N CYS A 128 41.33 8.27 20.12
CA CYS A 128 42.02 7.60 19.01
C CYS A 128 43.52 7.34 19.28
N SER A 129 44.09 7.93 20.32
CA SER A 129 45.52 7.86 20.63
C SER A 129 45.90 6.53 21.28
N CYS A 130 47.10 6.05 20.99
CA CYS A 130 47.63 4.81 21.55
C CYS A 130 49.16 4.85 21.65
N SER A 131 49.74 3.89 22.36
CA SER A 131 51.19 3.71 22.46
C SER A 131 51.60 2.35 21.88
N SER A 132 52.84 2.23 21.42
CA SER A 132 53.39 1.00 20.80
C SER A 132 53.43 -0.23 21.72
N SER A 133 53.10 -0.07 23.01
CA SER A 133 53.01 -1.13 24.03
C SER A 133 51.58 -1.59 24.32
N ASN A 134 50.56 -0.91 23.78
CA ASN A 134 49.16 -1.26 24.02
C ASN A 134 48.72 -2.37 23.05
N TYR A 135 49.00 -3.62 23.40
CA TYR A 135 48.35 -4.77 22.76
C TYR A 135 46.95 -4.93 23.34
N THR A 136 45.91 -4.85 22.50
CA THR A 136 44.55 -5.20 22.91
C THR A 136 44.27 -6.63 22.50
N GLU A 137 44.07 -7.52 23.48
CA GLU A 137 43.47 -8.82 23.21
C GLU A 137 42.04 -8.56 22.70
N GLN A 138 41.77 -8.93 21.44
CA GLN A 138 40.47 -8.65 20.82
C GLN A 138 39.38 -9.50 21.47
N ALA A 139 38.49 -8.85 22.22
CA ALA A 139 37.36 -9.50 22.89
C ALA A 139 36.31 -10.06 21.90
N LEU A 140 36.30 -9.57 20.66
CA LEU A 140 35.40 -10.00 19.58
C LEU A 140 36.21 -10.59 18.43
N ALA A 141 35.58 -11.50 17.68
CA ALA A 141 36.18 -12.07 16.49
C ALA A 141 36.44 -11.01 15.41
N ALA A 142 37.46 -11.23 14.57
CA ALA A 142 37.91 -10.26 13.57
C ALA A 142 36.81 -9.84 12.58
N ASN A 143 35.90 -10.76 12.22
CA ASN A 143 34.73 -10.50 11.37
C ASN A 143 33.74 -9.49 11.98
N CYS A 144 33.75 -9.29 13.31
CA CYS A 144 32.95 -8.23 13.93
C CYS A 144 33.39 -6.83 13.52
N TYR A 145 34.67 -6.67 13.20
CA TYR A 145 35.26 -5.40 12.81
C TYR A 145 35.24 -5.14 11.31
N ILE A 146 34.80 -6.13 10.53
CA ILE A 146 34.67 -6.14 9.08
C ILE A 146 33.38 -6.90 8.71
N PRO A 147 32.19 -6.32 8.99
CA PRO A 147 30.93 -6.93 8.56
C PRO A 147 30.91 -7.12 7.04
N SER A 148 30.33 -8.24 6.60
CA SER A 148 30.12 -8.51 5.17
C SER A 148 28.98 -7.69 4.57
N GLY A 149 28.11 -7.14 5.42
CA GLY A 149 26.88 -6.47 4.99
C GLY A 149 25.76 -7.42 4.56
N THR A 150 26.01 -8.74 4.58
CA THR A 150 25.03 -9.78 4.23
C THR A 150 24.79 -10.79 5.34
N ASP A 151 25.74 -10.94 6.27
CA ASP A 151 25.63 -11.86 7.40
C ASP A 151 24.84 -11.23 8.55
N CYS A 152 23.62 -11.72 8.76
CA CYS A 152 22.73 -11.23 9.80
C CYS A 152 23.04 -11.77 11.19
N SER A 153 23.87 -12.82 11.30
CA SER A 153 24.34 -13.33 12.59
C SER A 153 25.19 -12.29 13.33
N TRP A 154 25.82 -11.38 12.59
CA TRP A 154 26.66 -10.28 13.08
C TRP A 154 26.00 -9.46 14.20
N TYR A 155 24.70 -9.13 14.09
CA TYR A 155 23.98 -8.37 15.12
C TYR A 155 23.94 -9.10 16.47
N LYS A 156 23.91 -10.44 16.47
CA LYS A 156 23.90 -11.25 17.68
C LYS A 156 25.33 -11.54 18.16
N GLU A 157 26.19 -11.99 17.25
CA GLU A 157 27.53 -12.48 17.59
C GLU A 157 28.54 -11.36 17.90
N CYS A 158 28.29 -10.16 17.38
CA CYS A 158 29.18 -9.00 17.54
C CYS A 158 28.53 -7.90 18.39
N LEU A 159 27.41 -7.34 17.91
CA LEU A 159 26.78 -6.18 18.55
C LEU A 159 26.15 -6.52 19.91
N GLN A 160 25.27 -7.52 19.96
CA GLN A 160 24.68 -7.97 21.23
C GLN A 160 25.71 -8.60 22.16
N ARG A 161 26.74 -9.27 21.62
CA ARG A 161 27.82 -9.86 22.45
C ARG A 161 28.67 -8.80 23.13
N LYS A 162 28.95 -7.67 22.44
CA LYS A 162 29.67 -6.55 23.04
C LYS A 162 28.82 -5.83 24.09
N PHE A 163 27.53 -5.63 23.77
CA PHE A 163 26.61 -4.85 24.58
C PHE A 163 25.51 -5.76 25.14
N SER A 164 25.75 -6.31 26.33
CA SER A 164 24.82 -7.19 27.06
C SER A 164 23.63 -6.41 27.67
N CYS A 165 22.83 -5.78 26.81
CA CYS A 165 21.76 -4.85 27.18
C CYS A 165 20.43 -5.56 27.45
N ASN A 166 20.37 -6.35 28.52
CA ASN A 166 19.15 -7.03 28.93
C ASN A 166 18.12 -6.03 29.49
N GLY A 167 16.88 -6.09 29.01
CA GLY A 167 15.76 -5.28 29.52
C GLY A 167 15.72 -3.82 29.04
N THR A 168 16.52 -3.44 28.04
CA THR A 168 16.45 -2.11 27.38
C THR A 168 15.80 -2.19 26.00
N SER A 169 15.35 -1.04 25.47
CA SER A 169 14.76 -0.89 24.14
C SER A 169 15.74 -1.22 22.99
N MET A 170 17.05 -1.25 23.27
CA MET A 170 18.07 -1.79 22.36
C MET A 170 17.78 -3.21 21.87
N ASN A 171 17.14 -4.09 22.66
CA ASN A 171 16.76 -5.42 22.19
C ASN A 171 15.75 -5.37 21.03
N ASN A 172 14.87 -4.37 21.03
CA ASN A 172 13.88 -4.18 19.99
C ASN A 172 14.52 -3.58 18.74
N ALA A 173 15.44 -2.62 18.91
CA ALA A 173 16.24 -2.09 17.80
C ALA A 173 17.12 -3.20 17.15
N LEU A 174 17.68 -4.11 17.95
CA LEU A 174 18.41 -5.28 17.43
C LEU A 174 17.51 -6.29 16.72
N THR A 175 16.32 -6.57 17.27
CA THR A 175 15.33 -7.44 16.63
C THR A 175 14.92 -6.85 15.28
N PHE A 176 14.63 -5.55 15.25
CA PHE A 176 14.34 -4.82 14.02
C PHE A 176 15.45 -5.01 12.97
N ALA A 177 16.69 -4.67 13.33
CA ALA A 177 17.81 -4.72 12.41
C ALA A 177 18.05 -6.14 11.88
N ARG A 178 17.86 -7.16 12.72
CA ARG A 178 17.92 -8.57 12.30
C ARG A 178 16.78 -8.97 11.37
N THR A 179 15.54 -8.55 11.63
CA THR A 179 14.42 -8.90 10.76
C THR A 179 14.62 -8.29 9.37
N LEU A 180 14.96 -7.00 9.29
CA LEU A 180 15.24 -6.35 8.03
C LEU A 180 16.44 -7.01 7.32
N CYS A 181 17.48 -7.37 8.07
CA CYS A 181 18.62 -8.09 7.51
C CYS A 181 18.22 -9.46 6.95
N ASN A 182 17.40 -10.23 7.66
CA ASN A 182 16.95 -11.55 7.21
C ASN A 182 15.84 -11.48 6.16
N LEU A 183 15.35 -10.28 5.83
CA LEU A 183 14.26 -10.12 4.89
C LEU A 183 14.67 -10.59 3.50
N TYR A 184 14.04 -11.68 3.08
CA TYR A 184 14.08 -12.18 1.71
C TYR A 184 12.71 -12.73 1.37
N SER A 185 12.06 -12.14 0.37
CA SER A 185 10.71 -12.53 -0.05
C SER A 185 10.63 -12.56 -1.57
N GLU A 186 10.03 -13.62 -2.10
CA GLU A 186 9.78 -13.75 -3.55
C GLU A 186 8.82 -12.68 -4.06
N LYS A 187 7.95 -12.14 -3.18
CA LYS A 187 6.98 -11.10 -3.48
C LYS A 187 7.58 -9.71 -3.67
N ILE A 188 8.85 -9.52 -3.28
CA ILE A 188 9.55 -8.24 -3.43
C ILE A 188 10.18 -8.18 -4.82
N GLY A 189 9.92 -7.09 -5.53
CA GLY A 189 10.48 -6.79 -6.84
C GLY A 189 12.00 -6.65 -6.84
N ASN A 190 12.59 -6.57 -8.03
CA ASN A 190 14.05 -6.47 -8.17
C ASN A 190 14.60 -5.18 -7.54
N ASN A 191 13.90 -4.06 -7.69
CA ASN A 191 14.28 -2.79 -7.08
C ASN A 191 14.20 -2.85 -5.55
N GLY A 192 13.13 -3.43 -5.00
CA GLY A 192 13.00 -3.69 -3.57
C GLY A 192 14.12 -4.58 -3.02
N LYS A 193 14.49 -5.65 -3.72
CA LYS A 193 15.60 -6.54 -3.34
C LYS A 193 16.95 -5.81 -3.35
N GLN A 194 17.20 -4.99 -4.38
CA GLN A 194 18.40 -4.18 -4.46
C GLN A 194 18.48 -3.18 -3.30
N TRP A 195 17.38 -2.50 -3.01
CA TRP A 195 17.29 -1.58 -1.87
C TRP A 195 17.55 -2.29 -0.52
N ILE A 196 16.92 -3.43 -0.26
CA ILE A 196 17.14 -4.22 0.97
C ILE A 196 18.62 -4.58 1.14
N ASN A 197 19.28 -5.03 0.06
CA ASN A 197 20.68 -5.44 0.10
C ASN A 197 21.61 -4.26 0.42
N GLU A 198 21.37 -3.09 -0.18
CA GLU A 198 22.19 -1.90 0.07
C GLU A 198 21.93 -1.29 1.45
N VAL A 199 20.67 -1.27 1.90
CA VAL A 199 20.32 -0.87 3.28
C VAL A 199 20.99 -1.77 4.30
N ARG A 200 20.94 -3.10 4.11
CA ARG A 200 21.56 -4.08 5.02
C ARG A 200 23.05 -3.80 5.22
N LYS A 201 23.78 -3.54 4.14
CA LYS A 201 25.19 -3.15 4.17
C LYS A 201 25.37 -1.82 4.92
N CYS A 202 24.62 -0.80 4.54
CA CYS A 202 24.70 0.53 5.13
C CYS A 202 24.48 0.50 6.66
N LEU A 203 23.52 -0.28 7.15
CA LEU A 203 23.22 -0.37 8.59
C LEU A 203 24.36 -1.01 9.39
N GLN A 204 24.91 -2.12 8.92
CA GLN A 204 26.05 -2.76 9.59
C GLN A 204 27.28 -1.84 9.60
N PHE A 205 27.51 -1.09 8.53
CA PHE A 205 28.63 -0.15 8.43
C PHE A 205 28.43 1.10 9.29
N SER A 206 27.21 1.60 9.38
CA SER A 206 26.90 2.80 10.18
C SER A 206 27.04 2.55 11.68
N ILE A 207 26.77 1.31 12.14
CA ILE A 207 26.88 0.95 13.55
C ILE A 207 28.26 0.37 13.92
N LEU A 208 29.07 -0.03 12.94
CA LEU A 208 30.44 -0.55 13.13
C LEU A 208 31.32 0.31 14.05
N PRO A 209 31.30 1.67 13.99
CA PRO A 209 32.05 2.49 14.91
C PRO A 209 31.78 2.11 16.37
N THR A 210 30.53 1.86 16.77
CA THR A 210 30.19 1.50 18.15
C THR A 210 30.89 0.24 18.68
N LEU A 211 31.32 -0.67 17.79
CA LEU A 211 32.05 -1.87 18.18
C LEU A 211 33.51 -1.63 18.53
N ARG A 212 34.08 -0.47 18.20
CA ARG A 212 35.51 -0.22 18.42
C ARG A 212 35.89 -0.26 19.90
N PRO A 213 37.05 -0.85 20.25
CA PRO A 213 37.50 -0.97 21.64
C PRO A 213 37.76 0.38 22.33
N TRP A 214 38.09 1.41 21.56
CA TRP A 214 38.45 2.73 22.07
C TRP A 214 37.26 3.65 22.36
N TRP A 215 36.04 3.27 21.98
CA TRP A 215 34.82 3.96 22.40
C TRP A 215 34.07 3.15 23.44
N SER A 216 33.86 3.77 24.60
CA SER A 216 33.04 3.25 25.68
C SER A 216 31.65 3.86 25.60
N LEU A 217 30.75 3.21 24.88
CA LEU A 217 29.36 3.63 24.71
C LEU A 217 28.43 2.86 25.65
N SER A 218 27.42 3.54 26.16
CA SER A 218 26.28 2.95 26.86
C SER A 218 25.31 2.27 25.88
N CYS A 219 24.47 1.36 26.40
CA CYS A 219 23.39 0.74 25.62
C CYS A 219 22.49 1.78 24.92
N THR A 220 22.21 2.90 25.59
CA THR A 220 21.35 3.97 25.04
C THR A 220 22.02 4.71 23.89
N GLU A 221 23.33 4.97 23.98
CA GLU A 221 24.07 5.62 22.89
C GLU A 221 24.16 4.71 21.65
N VAL A 222 24.37 3.41 21.86
CA VAL A 222 24.37 2.41 20.76
C VAL A 222 22.99 2.29 20.14
N GLU A 223 21.94 2.29 20.94
CA GLU A 223 20.56 2.27 20.47
C GLU A 223 20.24 3.50 19.61
N ASN A 224 20.59 4.70 20.07
CA ASN A 224 20.39 5.94 19.31
C ASN A 224 21.17 5.90 18.00
N ALA A 225 22.44 5.46 18.01
CA ALA A 225 23.24 5.32 16.79
C ALA A 225 22.61 4.33 15.79
N LEU A 226 21.98 3.27 16.29
CA LEU A 226 21.28 2.30 15.45
C LEU A 226 20.00 2.89 14.85
N ILE A 227 19.20 3.62 15.64
CA ILE A 227 17.98 4.29 15.17
C ILE A 227 18.33 5.40 14.15
N ASP A 228 19.33 6.22 14.44
CA ASP A 228 19.78 7.31 13.56
C ASP A 228 20.22 6.77 12.19
N SER A 229 20.85 5.59 12.17
CA SER A 229 21.29 4.94 10.94
C SER A 229 20.15 4.55 10.00
N TYR A 230 18.95 4.26 10.52
CA TYR A 230 17.81 3.81 9.70
C TYR A 230 17.41 4.85 8.66
N SER A 231 17.14 6.09 9.09
CA SER A 231 16.68 7.15 8.17
C SER A 231 17.69 7.44 7.06
N LEU A 232 18.98 7.54 7.42
CA LEU A 232 20.08 7.78 6.49
C LEU A 232 20.22 6.63 5.49
N CYS A 233 20.26 5.39 5.98
CA CYS A 233 20.42 4.23 5.14
C CYS A 233 19.20 3.92 4.29
N TYR A 234 17.99 4.37 4.65
CA TYR A 234 16.80 4.16 3.83
C TYR A 234 16.74 5.13 2.65
N ILE A 235 17.10 6.40 2.86
CA ILE A 235 17.06 7.44 1.82
C ILE A 235 18.20 7.25 0.84
N GLN A 236 19.42 7.04 1.34
CA GLN A 236 20.60 6.92 0.51
C GLN A 236 21.52 5.81 1.07
N PRO A 237 21.10 4.54 0.96
CA PRO A 237 21.91 3.39 1.38
C PRO A 237 23.27 3.37 0.68
N HIS A 238 23.36 3.96 -0.52
CA HIS A 238 24.58 4.05 -1.29
C HIS A 238 24.77 5.45 -1.89
N LYS A 239 25.85 6.16 -1.54
CA LYS A 239 26.12 7.55 -2.01
C LYS A 239 26.16 7.73 -3.53
N THR A 240 26.60 6.73 -4.30
CA THR A 240 26.71 6.85 -5.77
C THR A 240 25.58 6.17 -6.54
N LEU A 241 24.74 5.35 -5.89
CA LEU A 241 23.56 4.75 -6.53
C LEU A 241 22.35 5.58 -6.10
N LEU A 242 22.21 6.77 -6.69
CA LEU A 242 21.16 7.73 -6.33
C LEU A 242 19.76 7.18 -6.59
N ASP A 243 19.64 6.18 -7.47
CA ASP A 243 18.38 5.50 -7.79
C ASP A 243 18.02 4.38 -6.80
N VAL A 244 18.91 4.04 -5.87
CA VAL A 244 18.61 3.06 -4.83
C VAL A 244 18.20 3.83 -3.57
N SER A 245 16.90 4.03 -3.40
CA SER A 245 16.32 4.80 -2.29
C SER A 245 14.96 4.24 -1.90
N ILE A 246 14.57 4.41 -0.64
CA ILE A 246 13.21 4.10 -0.17
C ILE A 246 12.17 4.91 -0.96
N CYS A 247 12.56 6.11 -1.43
CA CYS A 247 11.73 7.00 -2.22
C CYS A 247 11.46 6.51 -3.64
N GLN A 248 12.25 5.54 -4.14
CA GLN A 248 12.09 4.94 -5.47
C GLN A 248 11.47 3.54 -5.41
N LEU A 249 11.08 3.07 -4.22
CA LEU A 249 10.35 1.82 -4.10
C LEU A 249 8.92 1.97 -4.60
N VAL A 250 8.46 0.97 -5.36
CA VAL A 250 7.03 0.80 -5.58
C VAL A 250 6.36 0.47 -4.26
N ALA A 251 5.12 0.91 -4.13
CA ALA A 251 4.30 0.74 -2.96
C ALA A 251 4.29 -0.69 -2.41
N SER A 252 4.07 -1.67 -3.29
CA SER A 252 3.98 -3.09 -2.91
C SER A 252 5.26 -3.57 -2.22
N ASP A 253 6.43 -3.14 -2.72
CA ASP A 253 7.72 -3.48 -2.14
C ASP A 253 7.91 -2.80 -0.78
N PHE A 254 7.59 -1.50 -0.68
CA PHE A 254 7.65 -0.75 0.57
C PHE A 254 6.77 -1.39 1.66
N PHE A 255 5.52 -1.71 1.33
CA PHE A 255 4.60 -2.28 2.29
C PHE A 255 4.95 -3.72 2.66
N GLN A 256 5.46 -4.52 1.73
CA GLN A 256 5.96 -5.86 2.05
C GLN A 256 7.12 -5.79 3.06
N VAL A 257 8.03 -4.83 2.92
CA VAL A 257 9.09 -4.56 3.90
C VAL A 257 8.49 -4.13 5.23
N PHE A 258 7.64 -3.11 5.25
CA PHE A 258 6.99 -2.57 6.45
C PHE A 258 6.28 -3.66 7.25
N TRP A 259 5.42 -4.45 6.61
CA TRP A 259 4.64 -5.50 7.26
C TRP A 259 5.47 -6.65 7.77
N THR A 260 6.46 -7.09 6.97
CA THR A 260 7.32 -8.18 7.42
C THR A 260 8.04 -7.76 8.70
N ILE A 261 8.54 -6.53 8.76
CA ILE A 261 9.24 -6.10 9.96
C ILE A 261 8.29 -5.86 11.13
N ARG A 262 7.17 -5.17 10.91
CA ARG A 262 6.15 -4.94 11.93
C ARG A 262 5.66 -6.24 12.57
N SER A 263 5.46 -7.29 11.77
CA SER A 263 4.99 -8.60 12.26
C SER A 263 5.94 -9.28 13.25
N THR A 264 7.22 -8.91 13.24
CA THR A 264 8.26 -9.49 14.12
C THR A 264 8.56 -8.66 15.37
N LEU A 265 8.04 -7.43 15.44
CA LEU A 265 8.21 -6.58 16.62
C LEU A 265 7.17 -6.99 17.67
N ASP A 266 7.63 -7.15 18.91
CA ASP A 266 6.78 -7.54 20.02
C ASP A 266 5.66 -6.49 20.22
N LYS A 267 4.43 -6.95 20.48
CA LYS A 267 3.25 -6.08 20.65
C LYS A 267 3.34 -5.24 21.93
N SER A 268 4.26 -5.58 22.81
CA SER A 268 4.57 -4.87 24.04
C SER A 268 5.57 -3.72 23.77
N TYR A 269 5.08 -2.48 23.87
CA TYR A 269 5.83 -1.22 24.15
C TYR A 269 6.30 -0.29 22.99
N ASN A 270 6.55 0.96 23.40
CA ASN A 270 6.85 2.22 22.69
C ASN A 270 7.85 2.16 21.51
N SER A 271 8.70 1.14 21.43
CA SER A 271 9.71 0.99 20.36
C SER A 271 9.11 0.70 18.98
N THR A 272 7.93 0.07 18.92
CA THR A 272 7.21 -0.15 17.66
C THR A 272 6.79 1.19 17.04
N ASN A 273 6.36 2.15 17.86
CA ASN A 273 6.01 3.50 17.42
C ASN A 273 7.24 4.26 16.93
N ILE A 274 8.36 4.24 17.65
CA ILE A 274 9.62 4.89 17.22
C ILE A 274 10.06 4.38 15.85
N PHE A 275 9.97 3.07 15.62
CA PHE A 275 10.36 2.47 14.35
C PHE A 275 9.41 2.87 13.21
N ILE A 276 8.10 2.77 13.45
CA ILE A 276 7.06 3.20 12.50
C ILE A 276 7.24 4.68 12.16
N ASP A 277 7.40 5.54 13.16
CA ASP A 277 7.65 6.96 13.02
C ASP A 277 8.93 7.22 12.24
N THR A 278 10.01 6.48 12.51
CA THR A 278 11.27 6.61 11.77
C THR A 278 11.08 6.31 10.30
N MET A 279 10.42 5.19 9.95
CA MET A 279 10.16 4.82 8.55
C MET A 279 9.29 5.86 7.84
N PHE A 280 8.22 6.35 8.48
CA PHE A 280 7.33 7.34 7.88
C PHE A 280 7.90 8.76 7.85
N ASN A 281 8.66 9.19 8.86
CA ASN A 281 9.38 10.46 8.84
C ASN A 281 10.49 10.44 7.78
N THR A 282 11.12 9.29 7.55
CA THR A 282 12.06 9.09 6.45
C THR A 282 11.37 9.30 5.10
N LEU A 283 10.14 8.79 4.92
CA LEU A 283 9.35 9.04 3.71
C LEU A 283 8.99 10.51 3.52
N LYS A 284 8.74 11.28 4.58
CA LYS A 284 8.49 12.73 4.48
C LYS A 284 9.66 13.50 3.85
N ASN A 285 10.87 12.96 3.94
CA ASN A 285 12.07 13.55 3.34
C ASN A 285 12.23 13.18 1.86
N CYS A 286 11.39 12.30 1.31
CA CYS A 286 11.30 12.08 -0.12
C CYS A 286 10.70 13.34 -0.79
N ARG A 287 11.35 13.87 -1.83
CA ARG A 287 10.72 14.89 -2.70
C ARG A 287 9.40 14.33 -3.26
N GLU A 288 8.56 15.23 -3.75
CA GLU A 288 7.19 14.98 -4.28
C GLU A 288 6.99 13.72 -5.16
N SER A 289 8.05 13.10 -5.69
CA SER A 289 8.02 11.85 -6.44
C SER A 289 7.40 10.64 -5.72
N PHE A 290 7.45 10.54 -4.39
CA PHE A 290 6.71 9.48 -3.65
C PHE A 290 5.22 9.82 -3.49
N TYR A 291 4.89 11.11 -3.53
CA TYR A 291 3.57 11.65 -3.17
C TYR A 291 2.72 12.07 -4.36
N GLN A 292 3.27 12.10 -5.58
CA GLN A 292 2.61 12.73 -6.72
C GLN A 292 1.52 11.92 -7.43
N ASN A 293 1.35 10.62 -7.14
CA ASN A 293 0.35 9.81 -7.85
C ASN A 293 -0.48 8.93 -6.91
N VAL A 294 -1.19 9.55 -5.95
CA VAL A 294 -2.41 8.95 -5.37
C VAL A 294 -3.47 10.01 -5.15
N THR A 295 -4.59 9.78 -5.81
CA THR A 295 -5.90 10.33 -5.52
C THR A 295 -6.45 9.58 -4.30
N PHE A 296 -6.59 10.30 -3.18
CA PHE A 296 -7.38 9.83 -2.03
C PHE A 296 -8.74 9.31 -2.58
N GLY A 297 -9.29 8.17 -2.13
CA GLY A 297 -10.53 7.63 -2.72
C GLY A 297 -10.37 6.68 -3.94
N GLU A 298 -9.21 6.58 -4.60
CA GLU A 298 -8.93 5.45 -5.51
C GLU A 298 -8.15 4.35 -4.77
N ASP A 299 -6.97 4.66 -4.25
CA ASP A 299 -6.06 3.65 -3.66
C ASP A 299 -6.03 3.62 -2.11
N LEU A 300 -6.73 4.55 -1.44
CA LEU A 300 -6.76 4.64 0.01
C LEU A 300 -8.15 5.01 0.53
N ARG A 301 -8.60 4.33 1.60
CA ARG A 301 -9.86 4.63 2.30
C ARG A 301 -9.56 5.05 3.75
N LYS A 302 -10.12 6.18 4.18
CA LYS A 302 -10.05 6.65 5.57
C LYS A 302 -11.36 6.39 6.29
N PHE A 303 -11.27 5.85 7.50
CA PHE A 303 -12.42 5.65 8.37
C PHE A 303 -12.06 5.91 9.84
N ASP A 304 -12.99 6.56 10.54
CA ASP A 304 -12.97 6.79 11.97
C ASP A 304 -13.84 5.73 12.65
N LEU A 305 -13.25 4.98 13.59
CA LEU A 305 -13.98 4.00 14.40
C LEU A 305 -14.30 4.60 15.77
N THR A 306 -15.57 4.52 16.16
CA THR A 306 -16.00 4.73 17.55
C THR A 306 -16.04 3.38 18.23
N ILE A 307 -15.30 3.25 19.34
CA ILE A 307 -15.07 1.97 19.98
C ILE A 307 -15.47 2.10 21.46
N SER A 308 -16.21 1.12 21.96
CA SER A 308 -16.44 0.93 23.39
C SER A 308 -15.49 -0.17 23.86
N TYR A 309 -14.73 0.07 24.93
CA TYR A 309 -13.79 -0.90 25.45
C TYR A 309 -13.73 -0.89 26.97
N THR A 310 -13.35 -2.02 27.55
CA THR A 310 -13.03 -2.18 28.96
C THR A 310 -11.59 -2.69 29.08
N LYS A 311 -10.81 -2.05 29.96
CA LYS A 311 -9.41 -2.42 30.23
C LYS A 311 -9.39 -3.33 31.47
N ALA A 312 -8.69 -4.46 31.39
CA ALA A 312 -8.43 -5.28 32.57
C ALA A 312 -7.61 -4.45 33.58
N ALA A 313 -7.83 -4.65 34.88
CA ALA A 313 -7.15 -3.89 35.92
C ALA A 313 -5.64 -4.19 35.90
N LEU A 314 -4.86 -3.41 35.14
CA LEU A 314 -3.41 -3.47 35.14
C LEU A 314 -2.87 -2.89 36.45
N ASP A 315 -1.97 -3.64 37.07
CA ASP A 315 -1.31 -3.30 38.32
C ASP A 315 -0.56 -1.96 38.19
N ARG A 316 -0.79 -1.05 39.14
CA ARG A 316 -0.55 0.43 39.08
C ARG A 316 0.92 0.89 39.00
N ARG A 317 1.84 0.14 38.40
CA ARG A 317 3.26 0.54 38.34
C ARG A 317 3.75 0.75 36.91
N ARG A 318 3.78 2.04 36.53
CA ARG A 318 4.49 2.67 35.40
C ARG A 318 3.87 2.53 34.00
N ARG A 319 3.14 3.56 33.55
CA ARG A 319 3.14 4.07 32.16
C ARG A 319 2.39 5.41 32.07
N SER A 320 2.85 6.32 31.20
CA SER A 320 2.23 7.62 30.93
C SER A 320 0.99 7.47 30.06
N VAL A 321 -0.05 8.25 30.36
CA VAL A 321 -1.41 8.18 29.79
C VAL A 321 -1.46 8.39 28.26
N LEU A 322 -0.47 9.07 27.65
CA LEU A 322 -0.43 9.29 26.19
C LEU A 322 0.05 8.06 25.37
N ASP A 323 0.82 7.14 25.96
CA ASP A 323 1.32 5.94 25.24
C ASP A 323 0.24 4.83 25.11
N ASP A 324 -0.85 4.93 25.87
CA ASP A 324 -1.90 3.92 25.95
C ASP A 324 -2.86 3.98 24.74
N GLU A 325 -3.21 5.16 24.21
CA GLU A 325 -4.24 5.29 23.15
C GLU A 325 -3.77 4.80 21.77
N THR A 326 -2.54 5.10 21.38
CA THR A 326 -1.96 4.63 20.12
C THR A 326 -1.80 3.12 20.12
N THR A 327 -1.34 2.56 21.24
CA THR A 327 -1.16 1.12 21.44
C THR A 327 -2.49 0.37 21.39
N ILE A 328 -3.52 0.88 22.10
CA ILE A 328 -4.87 0.32 22.09
C ILE A 328 -5.48 0.39 20.68
N SER A 329 -5.32 1.52 19.98
CA SER A 329 -5.82 1.69 18.62
C SER A 329 -5.20 0.68 17.65
N LEU A 330 -3.91 0.42 17.78
CA LEU A 330 -3.18 -0.55 16.96
C LEU A 330 -3.67 -1.98 17.21
N GLU A 331 -3.82 -2.37 18.48
CA GLU A 331 -4.32 -3.70 18.87
C GLU A 331 -5.71 -3.98 18.30
N ILE A 332 -6.58 -2.98 18.34
CA ILE A 332 -7.95 -3.10 17.83
C ILE A 332 -7.94 -3.25 16.32
N VAL A 333 -7.19 -2.40 15.59
CA VAL A 333 -7.13 -2.48 14.13
C VAL A 333 -6.51 -3.80 13.66
N GLU A 334 -5.50 -4.34 14.34
CA GLU A 334 -4.94 -5.67 14.01
C GLU A 334 -5.95 -6.80 14.22
N ASN A 335 -6.70 -6.75 15.32
CA ASN A 335 -7.74 -7.74 15.59
C ASN A 335 -8.84 -7.69 14.51
N LEU A 336 -9.25 -6.50 14.10
CA LEU A 336 -10.20 -6.29 13.00
C LEU A 336 -9.65 -6.80 11.66
N ALA A 337 -8.40 -6.46 11.33
CA ALA A 337 -7.75 -6.90 10.10
C ALA A 337 -7.66 -8.42 10.00
N THR A 338 -7.36 -9.08 11.12
CA THR A 338 -7.35 -10.54 11.23
C THR A 338 -8.75 -11.12 11.04
N LYS A 339 -9.75 -10.57 11.74
CA LYS A 339 -11.14 -11.04 11.67
C LYS A 339 -11.76 -10.89 10.29
N LEU A 340 -11.42 -9.80 9.59
CA LEU A 340 -11.87 -9.47 8.24
C LEU A 340 -10.93 -10.00 7.14
N LYS A 341 -9.85 -10.69 7.53
CA LYS A 341 -8.88 -11.31 6.61
C LYS A 341 -8.28 -10.33 5.59
N TRP A 342 -7.98 -9.11 6.03
CA TRP A 342 -7.45 -8.05 5.18
C TRP A 342 -6.17 -8.45 4.45
N GLN A 343 -5.29 -9.21 5.12
CA GLN A 343 -4.06 -9.70 4.50
C GLN A 343 -4.30 -10.69 3.35
N GLU A 344 -5.29 -11.58 3.49
CA GLU A 344 -5.67 -12.52 2.42
C GLU A 344 -6.24 -11.78 1.21
N LYS A 345 -6.82 -10.59 1.44
CA LYS A 345 -7.40 -9.70 0.43
C LYS A 345 -6.40 -8.69 -0.16
N GLY A 346 -5.14 -8.73 0.25
CA GLY A 346 -4.11 -7.76 -0.19
C GLY A 346 -4.32 -6.34 0.36
N VAL A 347 -5.20 -6.16 1.35
CA VAL A 347 -5.49 -4.86 1.96
C VAL A 347 -4.36 -4.49 2.92
N LEU A 348 -3.97 -3.22 2.90
CA LEU A 348 -2.98 -2.63 3.80
C LEU A 348 -3.70 -1.72 4.81
N TRP A 349 -3.33 -1.79 6.09
CA TRP A 349 -4.01 -1.03 7.17
C TRP A 349 -3.06 -0.35 8.17
N PHE A 350 -3.51 0.70 8.83
CA PHE A 350 -2.77 1.33 9.93
C PHE A 350 -3.72 2.13 10.83
N SER A 351 -3.30 2.44 12.05
CA SER A 351 -4.05 3.26 13.01
C SER A 351 -3.29 4.53 13.37
N GLN A 352 -4.00 5.64 13.53
CA GLN A 352 -3.46 6.92 14.05
C GLN A 352 -2.21 7.48 13.34
N LEU A 353 -2.25 7.60 12.02
CA LEU A 353 -1.23 8.33 11.28
C LEU A 353 -1.88 9.43 10.43
N ASN A 354 -1.35 10.65 10.56
CA ASN A 354 -1.66 11.77 9.67
C ASN A 354 -0.84 11.58 8.38
N PHE A 355 -1.39 10.85 7.42
CA PHE A 355 -0.84 10.77 6.08
C PHE A 355 -1.60 11.70 5.14
N ASN A 356 -0.85 12.46 4.37
CA ASN A 356 -1.37 13.21 3.23
C ASN A 356 -1.20 12.45 1.90
N SER A 357 -0.53 11.28 1.86
CA SER A 357 -0.47 10.39 0.68
C SER A 357 0.42 9.15 0.91
N ILE A 358 0.02 7.99 0.36
CA ILE A 358 0.86 6.80 0.16
C ILE A 358 0.41 6.12 -1.15
N ASN A 359 1.37 5.69 -1.98
CA ASN A 359 1.12 4.94 -3.22
C ASN A 359 0.78 3.46 -2.94
N ILE A 360 -0.14 2.84 -3.68
CA ILE A 360 -0.45 1.38 -3.64
C ILE A 360 -0.73 0.88 -5.07
N THR A 361 0.19 0.10 -5.65
CA THR A 361 0.08 -0.41 -7.03
C THR A 361 -0.64 -1.76 -7.13
N GLN A 362 -1.56 -2.07 -6.22
CA GLN A 362 -2.44 -3.23 -6.35
C GLN A 362 -3.89 -2.77 -6.41
N SER A 363 -4.56 -3.16 -7.49
CA SER A 363 -6.01 -3.09 -7.67
C SER A 363 -6.69 -4.02 -6.65
N VAL A 364 -6.85 -3.55 -5.42
CA VAL A 364 -7.70 -4.17 -4.42
C VAL A 364 -9.03 -3.42 -4.46
N ASP A 365 -10.14 -4.15 -4.51
CA ASP A 365 -11.48 -3.55 -4.41
C ASP A 365 -11.70 -3.07 -2.96
N LEU A 366 -11.22 -1.86 -2.69
CA LEU A 366 -11.31 -1.24 -1.37
C LEU A 366 -12.75 -0.89 -1.01
N ASP A 367 -13.64 -0.74 -2.00
CA ASP A 367 -15.06 -0.50 -1.76
C ASP A 367 -15.74 -1.75 -1.21
N ALA A 368 -15.42 -2.94 -1.74
CA ALA A 368 -15.90 -4.20 -1.17
C ALA A 368 -15.43 -4.41 0.28
N VAL A 369 -14.19 -4.00 0.60
CA VAL A 369 -13.63 -4.07 1.96
C VAL A 369 -14.34 -3.09 2.91
N VAL A 370 -14.64 -1.89 2.43
CA VAL A 370 -15.40 -0.89 3.19
C VAL A 370 -16.84 -1.36 3.40
N ASP A 371 -17.49 -1.94 2.39
CA ASP A 371 -18.84 -2.48 2.50
C ASP A 371 -18.92 -3.65 3.47
N GLU A 372 -17.92 -4.55 3.46
CA GLU A 372 -17.82 -5.61 4.46
C GLU A 372 -17.64 -5.04 5.87
N LEU A 373 -16.76 -4.04 6.05
CA LEU A 373 -16.59 -3.36 7.34
C LEU A 373 -17.90 -2.72 7.81
N ARG A 374 -18.62 -2.03 6.92
CA ARG A 374 -19.94 -1.43 7.19
C ARG A 374 -20.95 -2.49 7.59
N ASN A 375 -21.04 -3.59 6.85
CA ASN A 375 -21.94 -4.70 7.15
C ASN A 375 -21.59 -5.35 8.49
N SER A 376 -20.31 -5.57 8.79
CA SER A 376 -19.87 -6.16 10.04
C SER A 376 -20.13 -5.27 11.26
N VAL A 377 -19.98 -3.94 11.12
CA VAL A 377 -20.41 -2.97 12.16
C VAL A 377 -21.93 -3.02 12.30
N GLN A 378 -22.68 -2.93 11.20
CA GLN A 378 -24.14 -2.94 11.22
C GLN A 378 -24.71 -4.20 11.88
N GLN A 379 -24.06 -5.35 11.69
CA GLN A 379 -24.43 -6.65 12.28
C GLN A 379 -23.93 -6.85 13.72
N ASP A 380 -23.30 -5.84 14.33
CA ASP A 380 -22.73 -5.92 15.68
C ASP A 380 -21.66 -7.02 15.85
N SER A 381 -21.08 -7.46 14.73
CA SER A 381 -20.15 -8.60 14.69
C SER A 381 -18.70 -8.23 15.02
N LEU A 382 -18.37 -6.93 15.04
CA LEU A 382 -17.02 -6.42 15.29
C LEU A 382 -16.79 -6.14 16.78
N HIS A 383 -16.56 -7.23 17.50
CA HIS A 383 -16.05 -7.23 18.88
C HIS A 383 -14.84 -8.15 18.98
N GLY A 384 -13.98 -7.88 19.95
CA GLY A 384 -12.73 -8.61 20.17
C GLY A 384 -12.25 -8.52 21.61
N LYS A 385 -11.32 -9.42 21.95
CA LYS A 385 -10.66 -9.44 23.25
C LYS A 385 -9.18 -9.72 23.04
N THR A 386 -8.33 -8.89 23.63
CA THR A 386 -6.89 -9.13 23.82
C THR A 386 -6.63 -9.41 25.29
N ASP A 387 -5.37 -9.61 25.67
CA ASP A 387 -4.98 -9.86 27.05
C ASP A 387 -5.32 -8.67 27.97
N ASP A 388 -5.29 -7.45 27.44
CA ASP A 388 -5.47 -6.20 28.20
C ASP A 388 -6.81 -5.50 27.96
N ILE A 389 -7.46 -5.71 26.81
CA ILE A 389 -8.71 -5.01 26.43
C ILE A 389 -9.80 -5.94 25.90
N SER A 390 -11.04 -5.70 26.29
CA SER A 390 -12.22 -6.20 25.59
C SER A 390 -12.89 -5.03 24.90
N PHE A 391 -13.12 -5.11 23.59
CA PHE A 391 -13.62 -3.98 22.80
C PHE A 391 -14.75 -4.38 21.85
N LYS A 392 -15.54 -3.38 21.50
CA LYS A 392 -16.67 -3.45 20.57
C LYS A 392 -16.70 -2.20 19.72
N VAL A 393 -16.74 -2.37 18.40
CA VAL A 393 -16.90 -1.26 17.46
C VAL A 393 -18.36 -0.81 17.49
N VAL A 394 -18.59 0.43 17.91
CA VAL A 394 -19.92 1.03 18.09
C VAL A 394 -20.36 1.77 16.84
N SER A 395 -19.44 2.40 16.12
CA SER A 395 -19.75 2.96 14.81
C SER A 395 -18.51 3.10 13.96
N VAL A 396 -18.70 3.07 12.64
CA VAL A 396 -17.69 3.46 11.65
C VAL A 396 -18.20 4.68 10.91
N LYS A 397 -17.38 5.72 10.85
CA LYS A 397 -17.54 6.84 9.92
C LYS A 397 -16.44 6.71 8.87
N GLY A 398 -16.71 6.97 7.62
CA GLY A 398 -15.68 6.93 6.59
C GLY A 398 -16.07 7.73 5.38
N CYS A 399 -15.18 7.79 4.41
CA CYS A 399 -15.37 8.54 3.17
C CYS A 399 -14.95 7.66 2.00
N LEU A 400 -15.78 7.62 0.95
CA LEU A 400 -15.47 6.92 -0.29
C LEU A 400 -14.82 7.85 -1.32
N ASP A 401 -14.93 9.17 -1.15
CA ASP A 401 -14.27 10.18 -1.99
C ASP A 401 -13.02 10.79 -1.34
N SER A 402 -12.22 11.44 -2.17
CA SER A 402 -10.89 11.94 -1.83
C SER A 402 -10.86 13.03 -0.75
N LYS A 403 -11.91 13.86 -0.69
CA LYS A 403 -11.99 15.05 0.16
C LYS A 403 -12.98 14.89 1.32
N CYS A 404 -13.68 13.76 1.36
CA CYS A 404 -14.80 13.50 2.26
C CYS A 404 -15.92 14.54 2.16
N GLU A 405 -16.12 15.12 0.97
CA GLU A 405 -17.07 16.21 0.75
C GLU A 405 -18.46 15.69 0.31
N THR A 406 -18.54 14.53 -0.34
CA THR A 406 -19.77 14.07 -1.01
C THR A 406 -20.20 12.64 -0.65
N LEU A 407 -19.26 11.75 -0.32
CA LEU A 407 -19.50 10.33 -0.06
C LEU A 407 -19.04 9.91 1.34
N SER A 408 -19.41 10.69 2.35
CA SER A 408 -19.22 10.31 3.75
C SER A 408 -20.34 9.37 4.24
N PHE A 409 -19.97 8.34 4.99
CA PHE A 409 -20.92 7.44 5.64
C PHE A 409 -20.69 7.41 7.13
N LYS A 410 -21.76 7.17 7.90
CA LYS A 410 -21.69 6.82 9.32
C LYS A 410 -22.64 5.67 9.58
N ILE A 411 -22.08 4.52 9.95
CA ILE A 411 -22.82 3.33 10.33
C ILE A 411 -22.63 3.12 11.82
N ILE A 412 -23.73 3.07 12.56
CA ILE A 412 -23.73 2.74 13.98
C ILE A 412 -24.11 1.26 14.08
N ALA A 413 -23.38 0.50 14.92
CA ALA A 413 -23.68 -0.89 15.20
C ALA A 413 -25.11 -0.98 15.71
N SER A 414 -25.90 -1.90 15.13
CA SER A 414 -27.26 -2.12 15.63
C SER A 414 -27.12 -2.49 17.10
N GLN A 415 -27.66 -1.67 18.02
CA GLN A 415 -27.85 -2.13 19.38
C GLN A 415 -28.77 -3.35 19.28
N THR A 416 -28.22 -4.55 19.35
CA THR A 416 -29.02 -5.77 19.50
C THR A 416 -29.58 -5.77 20.92
N GLU A 417 -30.67 -5.05 21.12
CA GLU A 417 -31.92 -5.77 21.24
C GLU A 417 -32.34 -6.09 19.81
N SER A 418 -32.39 -7.36 19.43
CA SER A 418 -32.81 -7.75 18.09
C SER A 418 -34.25 -7.28 17.89
N SER A 419 -34.44 -6.12 17.26
CA SER A 419 -35.77 -5.66 16.91
C SER A 419 -36.29 -6.62 15.84
N GLU A 420 -37.32 -7.40 16.19
CA GLU A 420 -38.03 -8.29 15.26
C GLU A 420 -38.68 -7.49 14.10
N PHE A 421 -38.77 -6.17 14.24
CA PHE A 421 -39.40 -5.28 13.28
C PHE A 421 -38.49 -4.10 12.90
N CYS A 422 -38.59 -3.66 11.66
CA CYS A 422 -38.24 -2.30 11.28
C CYS A 422 -39.34 -1.36 11.75
N LEU A 423 -38.97 -0.30 12.46
CA LEU A 423 -39.92 0.71 12.93
C LEU A 423 -40.44 1.56 11.76
N THR A 424 -41.56 2.24 11.99
CA THR A 424 -42.13 3.16 11.01
C THR A 424 -41.11 4.21 10.59
N ASN A 425 -40.92 4.40 9.28
CA ASN A 425 -39.96 5.33 8.71
C ASN A 425 -40.58 6.09 7.52
N VAL A 426 -40.09 7.30 7.25
CA VAL A 426 -40.40 8.06 6.04
C VAL A 426 -39.11 8.24 5.26
N ASP A 427 -39.12 7.91 3.97
CA ASP A 427 -37.95 8.06 3.11
C ASP A 427 -37.85 9.47 2.48
N ARG A 428 -36.79 9.69 1.69
CA ARG A 428 -36.53 10.98 1.01
C ARG A 428 -37.64 11.40 0.04
N PHE A 429 -38.48 10.46 -0.44
CA PHE A 429 -39.60 10.74 -1.33
C PHE A 429 -40.93 10.86 -0.59
N ASN A 430 -40.87 11.04 0.74
CA ASN A 430 -42.03 11.09 1.64
C ASN A 430 -42.90 9.82 1.61
N THR A 431 -42.33 8.67 1.21
CA THR A 431 -43.04 7.39 1.31
C THR A 431 -43.01 6.92 2.75
N LYS A 432 -44.18 6.67 3.31
CA LYS A 432 -44.32 6.16 4.68
C LYS A 432 -44.26 4.63 4.68
N TRP A 433 -43.26 4.10 5.36
CA TRP A 433 -43.02 2.68 5.56
C TRP A 433 -43.49 2.29 6.96
N ASP A 434 -44.59 1.55 7.06
CA ASP A 434 -45.14 1.10 8.34
C ASP A 434 -44.29 -0.03 8.96
N GLN A 435 -44.45 -0.23 10.28
CA GLN A 435 -43.71 -1.25 11.01
C GLN A 435 -43.81 -2.62 10.33
N THR A 436 -42.66 -3.23 10.04
CA THR A 436 -42.58 -4.44 9.20
C THR A 436 -41.61 -5.43 9.81
N LYS A 437 -41.95 -6.72 9.77
CA LYS A 437 -41.10 -7.79 10.32
C LYS A 437 -39.78 -7.93 9.53
N VAL A 438 -38.69 -8.20 10.23
CA VAL A 438 -37.37 -8.48 9.63
C VAL A 438 -37.45 -9.62 8.62
N GLY A 439 -36.80 -9.43 7.47
CA GLY A 439 -36.81 -10.37 6.34
C GLY A 439 -37.99 -10.17 5.38
N THR A 440 -38.98 -9.34 5.74
CA THR A 440 -40.13 -9.06 4.88
C THR A 440 -39.79 -7.94 3.89
N VAL A 441 -40.09 -8.19 2.61
CA VAL A 441 -40.17 -7.16 1.58
C VAL A 441 -41.61 -6.68 1.54
N ILE A 442 -41.80 -5.36 1.67
CA ILE A 442 -43.12 -4.75 1.47
C ILE A 442 -43.11 -3.98 0.15
N GLU A 443 -44.22 -4.06 -0.56
CA GLU A 443 -44.44 -3.39 -1.83
C GLU A 443 -45.74 -2.58 -1.73
N MET A 444 -45.71 -1.35 -2.25
CA MET A 444 -46.86 -0.45 -2.27
C MET A 444 -46.87 0.40 -3.53
N ALA A 445 -47.98 1.08 -3.79
CA ALA A 445 -48.05 2.01 -4.91
C ALA A 445 -47.11 3.21 -4.69
N CYS A 446 -46.51 3.70 -5.77
CA CYS A 446 -45.72 4.94 -5.72
C CYS A 446 -46.59 6.12 -5.26
N THR A 447 -46.02 7.00 -4.44
CA THR A 447 -46.70 8.16 -3.87
C THR A 447 -46.66 9.38 -4.79
N GLY A 448 -47.65 10.27 -4.68
CA GLY A 448 -47.70 11.54 -5.43
C GLY A 448 -48.04 11.36 -6.91
N ASN A 449 -47.43 12.16 -7.80
CA ASN A 449 -47.65 12.13 -9.25
C ASN A 449 -46.85 11.02 -9.97
N TYR A 450 -46.69 9.87 -9.31
CA TYR A 450 -45.92 8.73 -9.79
C TYR A 450 -46.83 7.52 -10.00
N THR A 451 -46.46 6.67 -10.94
CA THR A 451 -47.12 5.40 -11.24
C THR A 451 -46.17 4.24 -11.00
N GLY A 452 -46.74 3.04 -10.82
CA GLY A 452 -46.00 1.81 -10.55
C GLY A 452 -45.95 1.46 -9.06
N THR A 453 -44.95 0.68 -8.68
CA THR A 453 -44.78 0.20 -7.31
C THR A 453 -43.40 0.55 -6.75
N VAL A 454 -43.34 0.73 -5.43
CA VAL A 454 -42.11 0.88 -4.67
C VAL A 454 -42.01 -0.28 -3.70
N SER A 455 -40.83 -0.88 -3.57
CA SER A 455 -40.61 -1.96 -2.62
C SER A 455 -39.44 -1.69 -1.69
N ARG A 456 -39.48 -2.24 -0.48
CA ARG A 456 -38.41 -2.07 0.51
C ARG A 456 -38.28 -3.28 1.41
N LEU A 457 -37.05 -3.73 1.62
CA LEU A 457 -36.73 -4.84 2.51
C LEU A 457 -36.49 -4.34 3.93
N CYS A 458 -37.20 -4.91 4.89
CA CYS A 458 -36.81 -4.82 6.29
C CYS A 458 -35.62 -5.77 6.54
N GLY A 459 -34.42 -5.19 6.64
CA GLY A 459 -33.17 -5.92 6.80
C GLY A 459 -32.96 -6.47 8.22
N THR A 460 -31.90 -7.24 8.38
CA THR A 460 -31.49 -7.81 9.68
C THR A 460 -31.28 -6.71 10.72
N GLY A 461 -31.67 -6.96 11.97
CA GLY A 461 -31.51 -6.01 13.08
C GLY A 461 -32.57 -4.89 13.12
N GLY A 462 -33.71 -5.07 12.43
CA GLY A 462 -34.80 -4.09 12.43
C GLY A 462 -34.47 -2.80 11.68
N GLN A 463 -33.60 -2.88 10.66
CA GLN A 463 -33.18 -1.73 9.86
C GLN A 463 -33.69 -1.81 8.44
N TRP A 464 -34.31 -0.74 7.96
CA TRP A 464 -34.73 -0.63 6.58
C TRP A 464 -33.53 -0.58 5.62
N LYS A 465 -33.57 -1.39 4.56
CA LYS A 465 -32.68 -1.22 3.40
C LYS A 465 -33.15 -0.06 2.53
N GLU A 466 -32.35 0.36 1.55
CA GLU A 466 -32.78 1.39 0.59
C GLU A 466 -34.03 0.94 -0.19
N PRO A 467 -34.99 1.85 -0.45
CA PRO A 467 -36.19 1.52 -1.22
C PRO A 467 -35.87 1.36 -2.70
N ASP A 468 -36.43 0.33 -3.32
CA ASP A 468 -36.43 0.07 -4.75
C ASP A 468 -37.57 0.87 -5.40
N ASN A 469 -37.19 1.98 -6.04
CA ASN A 469 -38.02 2.90 -6.80
C ASN A 469 -37.94 2.63 -8.32
N SER A 470 -37.36 1.52 -8.76
CA SER A 470 -37.06 1.28 -10.18
C SER A 470 -38.32 1.14 -11.04
N GLN A 471 -39.46 0.85 -10.40
CA GLN A 471 -40.77 0.82 -11.03
C GLN A 471 -41.58 2.11 -10.82
N CYS A 472 -41.07 3.10 -10.06
CA CYS A 472 -41.72 4.39 -9.87
C CYS A 472 -41.32 5.39 -10.95
N THR A 473 -42.27 5.70 -11.82
CA THR A 473 -42.09 6.68 -12.90
C THR A 473 -43.14 7.78 -12.80
N SER A 474 -42.70 9.02 -12.91
CA SER A 474 -43.58 10.19 -12.95
C SER A 474 -44.53 10.10 -14.15
N VAL A 475 -45.78 10.49 -13.93
CA VAL A 475 -46.82 10.46 -14.97
C VAL A 475 -46.38 11.26 -16.21
N ALA A 476 -45.68 12.38 -16.00
CA ALA A 476 -45.18 13.24 -17.06
C ALA A 476 -44.15 12.52 -17.95
N ILE A 477 -43.11 11.90 -17.37
CA ILE A 477 -42.09 11.17 -18.12
C ILE A 477 -42.70 9.92 -18.77
N GLN A 478 -43.64 9.23 -18.12
CA GLN A 478 -44.34 8.09 -18.72
C GLN A 478 -45.17 8.50 -19.95
N ASN A 479 -45.78 9.69 -19.94
CA ASN A 479 -46.50 10.21 -21.12
C ASN A 479 -45.54 10.55 -22.26
N LEU A 480 -44.36 11.10 -21.97
CA LEU A 480 -43.31 11.31 -22.97
C LEU A 480 -42.80 9.99 -23.57
N GLN A 481 -42.67 8.94 -22.75
CA GLN A 481 -42.31 7.61 -23.24
C GLN A 481 -43.31 7.07 -24.26
N LYS A 482 -44.61 7.25 -24.02
CA LYS A 482 -45.65 6.86 -24.98
C LYS A 482 -45.50 7.63 -26.29
N GLN A 483 -45.26 8.95 -26.23
CA GLN A 483 -45.02 9.75 -27.43
C GLN A 483 -43.77 9.30 -28.19
N ALA A 484 -42.66 9.07 -27.49
CA ALA A 484 -41.41 8.59 -28.09
C ALA A 484 -41.57 7.23 -28.78
N SER A 485 -42.29 6.29 -28.17
CA SER A 485 -42.54 4.96 -28.75
C SER A 485 -43.32 5.00 -30.07
N MET A 486 -44.13 6.05 -30.31
CA MET A 486 -44.90 6.23 -31.54
C MET A 486 -44.07 6.78 -32.70
N LEU A 487 -42.85 7.30 -32.44
CA LEU A 487 -41.96 7.84 -33.47
C LEU A 487 -41.59 6.79 -34.54
N GLN A 488 -41.61 5.50 -34.21
CA GLN A 488 -41.20 4.44 -35.14
C GLN A 488 -42.09 4.32 -36.40
N ASN A 489 -43.28 4.93 -36.43
CA ASN A 489 -44.29 4.76 -37.48
C ASN A 489 -44.62 6.05 -38.28
N SER A 490 -43.82 7.12 -38.17
CA SER A 490 -44.12 8.42 -38.81
C SER A 490 -42.92 9.02 -39.55
N ASP A 491 -43.16 9.59 -40.73
CA ASP A 491 -42.12 10.05 -41.67
C ASP A 491 -41.75 11.55 -41.52
N ASN A 492 -42.45 12.32 -40.68
CA ASN A 492 -42.09 13.72 -40.37
C ASN A 492 -42.41 14.08 -38.91
N THR A 493 -41.39 13.95 -38.04
CA THR A 493 -41.52 14.02 -36.58
C THR A 493 -40.56 15.02 -35.94
N ALA A 494 -39.88 15.87 -36.73
CA ALA A 494 -38.85 16.78 -36.22
C ALA A 494 -39.35 17.66 -35.07
N SER A 495 -40.57 18.21 -35.17
CA SER A 495 -41.17 18.99 -34.08
C SER A 495 -41.47 18.12 -32.85
N ILE A 496 -41.93 16.89 -33.05
CA ILE A 496 -42.26 15.95 -31.96
C ILE A 496 -40.99 15.56 -31.21
N VAL A 497 -39.90 15.25 -31.92
CA VAL A 497 -38.60 14.97 -31.30
C VAL A 497 -38.14 16.18 -30.48
N ASN A 498 -38.25 17.39 -31.04
CA ASN A 498 -37.90 18.62 -30.34
C ASN A 498 -38.76 18.84 -29.09
N ASP A 499 -40.07 18.62 -29.17
CA ASP A 499 -40.99 18.80 -28.05
C ASP A 499 -40.70 17.79 -26.93
N ILE A 500 -40.46 16.52 -27.28
CA ILE A 500 -40.10 15.49 -26.30
C ILE A 500 -38.77 15.82 -25.61
N LEU A 501 -37.74 16.22 -26.37
CA LEU A 501 -36.43 16.57 -25.80
C LEU A 501 -36.54 17.78 -24.86
N ASN A 502 -37.25 18.84 -25.25
CA ASN A 502 -37.41 20.03 -24.41
C ASN A 502 -38.20 19.74 -23.13
N GLU A 503 -39.32 19.02 -23.24
CA GLU A 503 -40.14 18.66 -22.08
C GLU A 503 -39.36 17.73 -21.14
N LEU A 504 -38.64 16.74 -21.68
CA LEU A 504 -37.81 15.84 -20.88
C LEU A 504 -36.67 16.60 -20.19
N ASN A 505 -36.07 17.58 -20.87
CA ASN A 505 -34.98 18.39 -20.31
C ASN A 505 -35.48 19.21 -19.12
N ASN A 506 -36.67 19.79 -19.24
CA ASN A 506 -37.32 20.49 -18.13
C ASN A 506 -37.59 19.57 -16.94
N LEU A 507 -38.13 18.37 -17.20
CA LEU A 507 -38.50 17.37 -16.18
C LEU A 507 -37.29 16.69 -15.51
N THR A 508 -36.12 16.72 -16.14
CA THR A 508 -34.87 16.15 -15.61
C THR A 508 -33.91 17.18 -15.05
N SER A 509 -34.26 18.47 -15.14
CA SER A 509 -33.45 19.58 -14.65
C SER A 509 -33.10 19.47 -13.16
N GLU A 510 -32.09 20.22 -12.72
CA GLU A 510 -31.57 20.18 -11.35
C GLU A 510 -32.64 20.42 -10.27
N SER A 511 -33.74 21.11 -10.60
CA SER A 511 -34.83 21.43 -9.68
C SER A 511 -35.73 20.24 -9.31
N TYR A 512 -35.60 19.10 -10.01
CA TYR A 512 -36.42 17.92 -9.77
C TYR A 512 -35.60 16.77 -9.16
N ASP A 513 -36.18 16.09 -8.17
CA ASP A 513 -35.66 14.85 -7.60
C ASP A 513 -36.18 13.66 -8.42
N LEU A 514 -35.31 13.10 -9.25
CA LEU A 514 -35.62 11.94 -10.08
C LEU A 514 -35.65 10.65 -9.25
N ARG A 515 -36.60 9.77 -9.56
CA ARG A 515 -36.56 8.37 -9.10
C ARG A 515 -35.79 7.50 -10.09
N SER A 516 -35.30 6.35 -9.65
CA SER A 516 -34.64 5.36 -10.52
C SER A 516 -35.52 4.95 -11.71
N GLY A 517 -36.85 4.82 -11.53
CA GLY A 517 -37.78 4.58 -12.64
C GLY A 517 -37.88 5.72 -13.65
N ASP A 518 -37.82 6.99 -13.22
CA ASP A 518 -37.72 8.13 -14.14
C ASP A 518 -36.44 8.06 -14.96
N MET A 519 -35.31 7.77 -14.31
CA MET A 519 -34.02 7.66 -15.00
C MET A 519 -34.03 6.55 -16.03
N ALA A 520 -34.51 5.36 -15.67
CA ALA A 520 -34.66 4.26 -16.61
C ALA A 520 -35.56 4.65 -17.79
N THR A 521 -36.68 5.31 -17.52
CA THR A 521 -37.62 5.73 -18.57
C THR A 521 -37.05 6.82 -19.46
N SER A 522 -36.35 7.81 -18.90
CA SER A 522 -35.63 8.85 -19.65
C SER A 522 -34.58 8.25 -20.58
N THR A 523 -33.80 7.26 -20.11
CA THR A 523 -32.84 6.56 -20.98
C THR A 523 -33.49 5.80 -22.11
N ALA A 524 -34.68 5.22 -21.88
CA ALA A 524 -35.45 4.55 -22.92
C ALA A 524 -36.00 5.55 -23.94
N ILE A 525 -36.49 6.72 -23.50
CA ILE A 525 -36.93 7.81 -24.39
C ILE A 525 -35.76 8.27 -25.27
N LEU A 526 -34.59 8.54 -24.68
CA LEU A 526 -33.39 8.94 -25.42
C LEU A 526 -33.00 7.89 -26.45
N LYS A 527 -33.14 6.60 -26.12
CA LYS A 527 -32.89 5.49 -27.04
C LYS A 527 -33.85 5.51 -28.22
N ASP A 528 -35.15 5.59 -27.97
CA ASP A 528 -36.18 5.60 -29.02
C ASP A 528 -35.99 6.81 -29.96
N ILE A 529 -35.67 7.98 -29.41
CA ILE A 529 -35.32 9.18 -30.18
C ILE A 529 -34.09 8.95 -31.03
N SER A 530 -33.01 8.40 -30.45
CA SER A 530 -31.75 8.16 -31.15
C SER A 530 -31.93 7.16 -32.30
N GLU A 531 -32.72 6.10 -32.09
CA GLU A 531 -33.04 5.12 -33.13
C GLU A 531 -33.90 5.71 -34.25
N HIS A 532 -34.84 6.60 -33.92
CA HIS A 532 -35.64 7.30 -34.91
C HIS A 532 -34.79 8.27 -35.73
N VAL A 533 -33.99 9.10 -35.07
CA VAL A 533 -33.07 10.08 -35.68
C VAL A 533 -32.06 9.38 -36.60
N ALA A 534 -31.56 8.20 -36.22
CA ALA A 534 -30.66 7.42 -37.06
C ALA A 534 -31.28 6.93 -38.38
N LYS A 535 -32.61 6.74 -38.40
CA LYS A 535 -33.35 6.37 -39.63
C LYS A 535 -33.78 7.60 -40.43
N ASN A 536 -34.08 8.70 -39.75
CA ASN A 536 -34.65 9.91 -40.32
C ASN A 536 -33.81 11.13 -39.92
N THR A 537 -32.68 11.36 -40.58
CA THR A 537 -31.75 12.45 -40.25
C THR A 537 -32.38 13.84 -40.36
N ALA A 538 -33.46 13.99 -41.14
CA ALA A 538 -34.25 15.23 -41.23
C ALA A 538 -34.96 15.60 -39.91
N ALA A 539 -35.00 14.70 -38.92
CA ALA A 539 -35.55 14.98 -37.59
C ALA A 539 -34.59 15.76 -36.68
N VAL A 540 -33.33 15.95 -37.09
CA VAL A 540 -32.29 16.61 -36.30
C VAL A 540 -32.15 18.08 -36.69
N SER A 541 -32.14 18.97 -35.70
CA SER A 541 -31.83 20.41 -35.86
C SER A 541 -30.60 20.82 -35.04
N ASP A 542 -29.98 21.95 -35.40
CA ASP A 542 -28.67 22.35 -34.84
C ASP A 542 -28.66 22.49 -33.32
N ASN A 543 -29.72 23.06 -32.73
CA ASN A 543 -29.85 23.29 -31.28
C ASN A 543 -30.16 22.01 -30.47
N GLN A 544 -30.51 20.89 -31.12
CA GLN A 544 -30.91 19.68 -30.40
C GLN A 544 -29.72 18.93 -29.79
N LEU A 545 -28.51 19.10 -30.30
CA LEU A 545 -27.32 18.50 -29.69
C LEU A 545 -27.06 19.09 -28.29
N GLU A 546 -27.28 20.40 -28.13
CA GLU A 546 -27.16 21.07 -26.83
C GLU A 546 -28.19 20.55 -25.83
N ILE A 547 -29.46 20.47 -26.24
CA ILE A 547 -30.55 19.94 -25.39
C ILE A 547 -30.27 18.48 -25.01
N PHE A 548 -29.84 17.66 -25.98
CA PHE A 548 -29.49 16.26 -25.75
C PHE A 548 -28.30 16.11 -24.80
N GLY A 549 -27.27 16.94 -24.94
CA GLY A 549 -26.12 16.97 -24.02
C GLY A 549 -26.51 17.41 -22.62
N SER A 550 -27.37 18.44 -22.50
CA SER A 550 -27.91 18.93 -21.22
C SER A 550 -28.73 17.85 -20.49
N LEU A 551 -29.59 17.14 -21.22
CA LEU A 551 -30.32 15.97 -20.72
C LEU A 551 -29.38 14.90 -20.16
N CYS A 552 -28.34 14.54 -20.90
CA CYS A 552 -27.35 13.58 -20.44
C CYS A 552 -26.62 14.10 -19.19
N ASN A 553 -26.23 15.38 -19.18
CA ASN A 553 -25.60 16.03 -18.04
C ASN A 553 -26.47 15.96 -16.77
N SER A 554 -27.77 16.24 -16.89
CA SER A 554 -28.70 16.17 -15.75
C SER A 554 -28.92 14.74 -15.24
N LEU A 555 -29.00 13.75 -16.13
CA LEU A 555 -29.07 12.33 -15.74
C LEU A 555 -27.78 11.84 -15.08
N LEU A 556 -26.63 12.39 -15.48
CA LEU A 556 -25.30 12.05 -14.95
C LEU A 556 -24.90 12.87 -13.72
N ASP A 557 -25.78 13.74 -13.20
CA ASP A 557 -25.48 14.51 -12.00
C ASP A 557 -25.26 13.61 -10.77
N ASP A 558 -24.27 13.96 -9.95
CA ASP A 558 -23.86 13.20 -8.76
C ASP A 558 -25.02 12.89 -7.80
N LYS A 559 -26.02 13.78 -7.73
CA LYS A 559 -27.23 13.57 -6.91
C LYS A 559 -28.00 12.31 -7.29
N ASN A 560 -27.86 11.86 -8.54
CA ASN A 560 -28.53 10.69 -9.10
C ASN A 560 -27.73 9.39 -8.94
N SER A 561 -26.53 9.42 -8.35
CA SER A 561 -25.68 8.23 -8.15
C SER A 561 -26.40 7.06 -7.48
N ASN A 562 -27.17 7.31 -6.42
CA ASN A 562 -27.96 6.27 -5.74
C ASN A 562 -29.03 5.64 -6.63
N ASN A 563 -29.67 6.43 -7.50
CA ASN A 563 -30.66 5.94 -8.45
C ASN A 563 -30.01 5.01 -9.49
N TRP A 564 -28.83 5.36 -9.98
CA TRP A 564 -28.06 4.51 -10.90
C TRP A 564 -27.60 3.20 -10.25
N ASN A 565 -27.18 3.24 -8.99
CA ASN A 565 -26.81 2.04 -8.23
C ASN A 565 -28.01 1.09 -8.08
N GLU A 566 -29.19 1.63 -7.84
CA GLU A 566 -30.43 0.86 -7.78
C GLU A 566 -30.74 0.17 -9.12
N LEU A 567 -30.62 0.89 -10.24
CA LEU A 567 -30.81 0.32 -11.58
C LEU A 567 -29.76 -0.73 -11.95
N LYS A 568 -28.50 -0.54 -11.53
CA LYS A 568 -27.41 -1.50 -11.75
C LYS A 568 -27.74 -2.89 -11.18
N LEU A 569 -28.45 -2.94 -10.04
CA LEU A 569 -28.90 -4.20 -9.44
C LEU A 569 -29.94 -4.95 -10.30
N LYS A 570 -30.65 -4.25 -11.18
CA LYS A 570 -31.61 -4.84 -12.15
C LYS A 570 -30.94 -5.29 -13.44
N GLY A 571 -29.71 -4.85 -13.69
CA GLY A 571 -28.89 -5.20 -14.85
C GLY A 571 -28.28 -3.98 -15.54
N PRO A 572 -27.31 -4.18 -16.44
CA PRO A 572 -26.56 -3.07 -17.07
C PRO A 572 -27.36 -2.29 -18.14
N SER A 573 -28.63 -2.65 -18.39
CA SER A 573 -29.39 -2.20 -19.56
C SER A 573 -29.62 -0.68 -19.61
N SER A 574 -29.87 -0.01 -18.47
CA SER A 574 -30.16 1.43 -18.45
C SER A 574 -28.93 2.29 -18.74
N ILE A 575 -27.79 2.04 -18.08
CA ILE A 575 -26.53 2.78 -18.31
C ILE A 575 -25.98 2.47 -19.71
N THR A 576 -25.96 1.19 -20.10
CA THR A 576 -25.55 0.78 -21.44
C THR A 576 -26.49 1.39 -22.50
N GLY A 577 -27.77 1.53 -22.18
CA GLY A 577 -28.78 2.20 -22.99
C GLY A 577 -28.40 3.66 -23.24
N LEU A 578 -28.10 4.42 -22.18
CA LEU A 578 -27.69 5.82 -22.29
C LEU A 578 -26.45 6.00 -23.19
N VAL A 579 -25.38 5.22 -22.96
CA VAL A 579 -24.15 5.29 -23.77
C VAL A 579 -24.43 4.97 -25.24
N LYS A 580 -25.27 3.96 -25.51
CA LYS A 580 -25.70 3.62 -26.88
C LYS A 580 -26.51 4.74 -27.52
N SER A 581 -27.41 5.37 -26.78
CA SER A 581 -28.20 6.51 -27.26
C SER A 581 -27.29 7.68 -27.63
N VAL A 582 -26.36 8.07 -26.75
CA VAL A 582 -25.37 9.12 -27.04
C VAL A 582 -24.60 8.80 -28.33
N THR A 583 -24.06 7.58 -28.43
CA THR A 583 -23.28 7.15 -29.60
C THR A 583 -24.10 7.19 -30.89
N LEU A 584 -25.35 6.73 -30.85
CA LEU A 584 -26.21 6.66 -32.03
C LEU A 584 -26.70 8.04 -32.44
N TYR A 585 -27.06 8.89 -31.48
CA TYR A 585 -27.52 10.25 -31.73
C TYR A 585 -26.42 11.10 -32.33
N THR A 586 -25.22 11.10 -31.74
CA THR A 586 -24.08 11.90 -32.25
C THR A 586 -23.63 11.45 -33.63
N LYS A 587 -23.58 10.13 -33.88
CA LYS A 587 -23.33 9.58 -35.22
C LYS A 587 -24.37 10.00 -36.25
N SER A 588 -25.62 10.20 -35.84
CA SER A 588 -26.67 10.65 -36.75
C SER A 588 -26.56 12.15 -37.00
N TYR A 589 -26.20 12.91 -35.96
CA TYR A 589 -25.95 14.36 -36.03
C TYR A 589 -24.81 14.72 -36.99
N THR A 590 -23.78 13.87 -37.15
CA THR A 590 -22.71 14.11 -38.14
C THR A 590 -23.22 14.24 -39.57
N ASN A 591 -24.40 13.72 -39.90
CA ASN A 591 -24.99 13.85 -41.23
C ASN A 591 -25.58 15.24 -41.49
N VAL A 592 -25.97 15.97 -40.44
CA VAL A 592 -26.64 17.27 -40.55
C VAL A 592 -25.78 18.45 -40.09
N ILE A 593 -24.69 18.20 -39.37
CA ILE A 593 -23.80 19.26 -38.90
C ILE A 593 -23.32 20.16 -40.07
N GLU A 594 -23.65 21.44 -40.00
CA GLU A 594 -23.26 22.47 -40.97
C GLU A 594 -21.77 22.85 -40.81
N GLN A 595 -21.30 22.93 -39.58
CA GLN A 595 -19.91 23.24 -39.23
C GLN A 595 -19.02 21.98 -39.31
N GLU A 596 -17.72 22.12 -39.57
CA GLU A 596 -16.79 20.99 -39.57
C GLU A 596 -16.66 20.33 -38.18
N TYR A 597 -16.99 21.07 -37.11
CA TYR A 597 -16.83 20.65 -35.74
C TYR A 597 -17.83 21.38 -34.84
N ASN A 598 -18.48 20.67 -33.94
CA ASN A 598 -19.35 21.19 -32.89
C ASN A 598 -19.01 20.47 -31.57
N VAL A 599 -19.06 21.21 -30.46
CA VAL A 599 -18.81 20.68 -29.12
C VAL A 599 -19.91 21.15 -28.19
N VAL A 600 -20.44 20.20 -27.41
CA VAL A 600 -21.38 20.48 -26.34
C VAL A 600 -20.68 20.22 -25.02
N GLU A 601 -20.46 21.30 -24.28
CA GLU A 601 -19.72 21.31 -23.03
C GLU A 601 -20.70 21.38 -21.85
N ASN A 602 -20.64 20.40 -20.95
CA ASN A 602 -21.36 20.43 -19.69
C ASN A 602 -20.45 19.93 -18.55
N LYS A 603 -20.91 20.15 -17.31
CA LYS A 603 -20.19 19.76 -16.08
C LYS A 603 -19.91 18.24 -15.98
N ASN A 604 -20.85 17.40 -16.42
CA ASN A 604 -20.79 15.95 -16.22
C ASN A 604 -20.52 15.17 -17.53
N ILE A 605 -20.55 15.84 -18.69
CA ILE A 605 -20.32 15.21 -20.00
C ILE A 605 -19.88 16.27 -21.03
N VAL A 606 -18.88 15.93 -21.85
CA VAL A 606 -18.53 16.68 -23.07
C VAL A 606 -18.77 15.81 -24.28
N ILE A 607 -19.44 16.36 -25.29
CA ILE A 607 -19.76 15.67 -26.54
C ILE A 607 -19.14 16.44 -27.71
N GLU A 608 -18.17 15.82 -28.37
CA GLU A 608 -17.52 16.36 -29.57
C GLU A 608 -18.05 15.66 -30.81
N VAL A 609 -18.48 16.43 -31.81
CA VAL A 609 -18.97 15.93 -33.09
C VAL A 609 -18.29 16.70 -34.22
N GLY A 610 -17.58 16.00 -35.11
CA GLY A 610 -16.89 16.66 -36.21
C GLY A 610 -16.69 15.77 -37.43
N LYS A 611 -16.49 16.41 -38.58
CA LYS A 611 -16.09 15.80 -39.85
C LYS A 611 -14.59 16.04 -40.01
N PHE A 612 -13.80 15.04 -39.68
CA PHE A 612 -12.34 15.15 -39.75
C PHE A 612 -11.81 14.56 -41.06
N GLN A 613 -10.71 15.13 -41.57
CA GLN A 613 -9.91 14.46 -42.59
C GLN A 613 -9.27 13.21 -41.99
N ALA A 614 -8.95 12.21 -42.82
CA ALA A 614 -8.28 10.99 -42.36
C ALA A 614 -6.85 11.31 -41.91
N GLU A 615 -6.69 11.73 -40.67
CA GLU A 615 -5.44 12.03 -39.96
C GLU A 615 -5.56 11.51 -38.51
N ASP A 616 -4.43 11.41 -37.81
CA ASP A 616 -4.42 10.99 -36.41
C ASP A 616 -5.16 12.04 -35.57
N LEU A 617 -6.21 11.63 -34.86
CA LEU A 617 -7.05 12.53 -34.07
C LEU A 617 -6.94 12.20 -32.58
N THR A 618 -6.49 13.16 -31.77
CA THR A 618 -6.53 13.04 -30.31
C THR A 618 -7.81 13.68 -29.77
N VAL A 619 -8.59 12.88 -29.04
CA VAL A 619 -9.84 13.29 -28.38
C VAL A 619 -9.65 13.15 -26.86
N PRO A 620 -10.06 14.11 -26.02
CA PRO A 620 -10.75 15.35 -26.39
C PRO A 620 -9.84 16.37 -27.08
N VAL A 621 -10.38 17.17 -28.00
CA VAL A 621 -9.63 18.25 -28.67
C VAL A 621 -9.51 19.44 -27.71
N LYS A 622 -8.59 19.35 -26.74
CA LYS A 622 -8.44 20.30 -25.63
C LYS A 622 -8.39 21.79 -26.04
N SER A 623 -7.81 22.10 -27.21
CA SER A 623 -7.77 23.49 -27.74
C SER A 623 -9.14 24.09 -28.08
N LYS A 624 -10.20 23.27 -28.13
CA LYS A 624 -11.57 23.63 -28.49
C LYS A 624 -12.55 23.50 -27.33
N ILE A 625 -12.05 23.21 -26.12
CA ILE A 625 -12.88 22.97 -24.93
C ILE A 625 -12.50 24.00 -23.87
N SER A 626 -13.50 24.66 -23.32
CA SER A 626 -13.38 25.66 -22.26
C SER A 626 -13.56 25.09 -20.84
N GLU A 627 -14.26 23.97 -20.71
CA GLU A 627 -14.47 23.28 -19.44
C GLU A 627 -13.16 22.76 -18.83
N SER A 628 -12.80 23.28 -17.65
CA SER A 628 -11.50 23.02 -17.02
C SER A 628 -11.29 21.56 -16.66
N TRP A 629 -12.35 20.85 -16.25
CA TRP A 629 -12.25 19.44 -15.84
C TRP A 629 -11.85 18.51 -17.00
N ILE A 630 -12.13 18.90 -18.25
CA ILE A 630 -11.64 18.21 -19.45
C ILE A 630 -10.31 18.79 -19.93
N ALA A 631 -10.17 20.12 -19.94
CA ALA A 631 -8.94 20.78 -20.39
C ALA A 631 -7.71 20.33 -19.57
N ASP A 632 -7.89 20.13 -18.26
CA ASP A 632 -6.86 19.69 -17.32
C ASP A 632 -6.74 18.16 -17.23
N SER A 633 -7.63 17.41 -17.90
CA SER A 633 -7.65 15.94 -17.84
C SER A 633 -6.47 15.32 -18.58
N GLN A 634 -5.87 14.29 -17.98
CA GLN A 634 -4.87 13.45 -18.65
C GLN A 634 -5.49 12.33 -19.50
N THR A 635 -6.82 12.18 -19.45
CA THR A 635 -7.54 11.14 -20.20
C THR A 635 -7.71 11.58 -21.66
N GLU A 636 -6.94 10.98 -22.55
CA GLU A 636 -7.02 11.20 -23.99
C GLU A 636 -6.87 9.88 -24.77
N ILE A 637 -7.48 9.83 -25.95
CA ILE A 637 -7.34 8.73 -26.89
C ILE A 637 -6.93 9.27 -28.25
N THR A 638 -5.87 8.69 -28.83
CA THR A 638 -5.47 8.97 -30.20
C THR A 638 -6.05 7.91 -31.13
N LEU A 639 -6.91 8.35 -32.04
CA LEU A 639 -7.47 7.56 -33.12
C LEU A 639 -6.47 7.58 -34.29
N ASP A 640 -5.76 6.47 -34.50
CA ASP A 640 -4.78 6.30 -35.58
C ASP A 640 -5.51 6.26 -36.94
N LYS A 641 -5.02 7.04 -37.91
CA LYS A 641 -5.49 7.07 -39.30
C LYS A 641 -5.62 5.70 -39.95
N LYS A 642 -4.82 4.70 -39.54
CA LYS A 642 -4.88 3.33 -40.07
C LYS A 642 -6.05 2.50 -39.52
N LYS A 643 -6.71 2.98 -38.46
CA LYS A 643 -7.85 2.34 -37.79
C LYS A 643 -9.18 3.07 -38.03
N LEU A 644 -9.13 4.26 -38.62
CA LEU A 644 -10.25 5.06 -39.13
C LEU A 644 -10.50 4.72 -40.61
#